data_AF-A0A7L4R492-F1
#
_entry.id   AF-A0A7L4R492-F1
#
_cell.length_a   1.000
_cell.length_b   1.000
_cell.length_c   1.000
_cell.angle_alpha   90.00
_cell.angle_beta   90.00
_cell.angle_gamma   90.00
#
_symmetry.space_group_name_H-M   'P 1'
#
loop_
_entity.id
_entity.type
_entity.pdbx_description
1 polymer ?
#
loop_
_entity_poly.entity_id
_entity_poly.type
_entity_poly.pdbx_seq_one_letter_code
_entity_poly.pdbx_strand_id
1 'polypeptide(L)'
;MRSKGGTRIGGRMGRPGKSKPRKMNPPPHSLFPLGEAGGSRRSFQEAANHAPEPNRDGGIIQIEVGKRRCPDCGAETFRNRCECGTHTVPVFACPRCRREISGPECPHCRVSTTCSQVVSLNVKQEYALATERLGRREQPVSLVKGVKGLISRERAVEEIEKGILRAEHELFVFKDGTVRFDMIDLPLTHFRPAEIGVTPDRLVELGYPADINGTPLTRPDQVVELKPQDILVSESCADYLVRIAEFMDELLERCYQLPPFYRVASRDDLIGHLVIGLAPHTSAGVLARIIGVSRANVGYAHPFFHAAKRRNCFHGDTRIEVYDGRTWMTMPIRQFVAENFDLSRPGIDRLGTYYSDPQQTYLTRSIDREGKPHLRKITSVSIHRAPDHIIRFETRQGRVLAVTPDHAMLVWDLCYLRKIRAVELKEGDAVPVMAGTTVITDHILHRDIVPCPDDRVYCLTVTDEHTVCAEGIFTGQCDGDEDCIMLLLDGLINFSRAFLPESRGGTMDAPLVLTTTIDPAEIDKESHNLDLVSGYPLELYQAALNYAHPREVGTLIDRVENRLGTPAALEGFLFTHDTTDISAGPLESTYTQLKSMFEKLEAELRLAEMIRAVDQDDVAERVLTTHFIRDLMGNLSAFSKQKFRCTKCNTSYRRMVLAGKCIRCGGNIIPTVHEGSVKKYLEVSRLICEKYRVSEYTRQRVMVLDQAIESTFGQEKSQQMGLADFM
;
A
#
# COMPACT_ATOMS: atom_id res chain seq x y z
N MET A 1 44.37 -24.29 -5.02
CA MET A 1 43.63 -23.03 -5.26
C MET A 1 42.13 -23.33 -5.27
N ARG A 2 41.29 -22.47 -4.69
CA ARG A 2 39.82 -22.60 -4.74
C ARG A 2 39.24 -21.57 -5.73
N SER A 3 38.11 -21.88 -6.36
CA SER A 3 37.43 -20.94 -7.27
C SER A 3 36.95 -19.72 -6.50
N LYS A 4 37.29 -18.51 -6.97
CA LYS A 4 36.81 -17.25 -6.39
C LYS A 4 35.37 -16.90 -6.83
N GLY A 5 34.93 -17.42 -7.97
CA GLY A 5 33.64 -17.06 -8.59
C GLY A 5 32.71 -18.26 -8.82
N GLY A 6 32.69 -19.21 -7.88
CA GLY A 6 32.00 -20.50 -8.01
C GLY A 6 30.51 -20.38 -8.32
N THR A 7 29.77 -19.55 -7.59
CA THR A 7 28.33 -19.34 -7.75
C THR A 7 28.05 -17.94 -8.25
N ARG A 8 27.09 -17.79 -9.18
CA ARG A 8 26.60 -16.50 -9.67
C ARG A 8 25.10 -16.43 -9.44
N ILE A 9 24.64 -15.28 -9.00
CA ILE A 9 23.23 -14.99 -8.76
C ILE A 9 22.81 -13.93 -9.76
N GLY A 10 21.70 -14.16 -10.47
CA GLY A 10 21.09 -13.17 -11.34
C GLY A 10 20.29 -12.15 -10.51
N GLY A 11 20.15 -10.94 -11.02
CA GLY A 11 19.33 -9.91 -10.38
C GLY A 11 18.68 -9.04 -11.44
N ARG A 12 17.43 -8.63 -11.18
CA ARG A 12 16.72 -7.62 -11.98
C ARG A 12 16.21 -6.55 -11.04
N MET A 13 16.41 -5.29 -11.40
CA MET A 13 15.85 -4.17 -10.66
C MET A 13 14.32 -4.22 -10.75
N GLY A 14 13.65 -4.29 -9.60
CA GLY A 14 12.20 -4.40 -9.49
C GLY A 14 11.54 -3.06 -9.21
N ARG A 15 11.39 -2.73 -7.92
CA ARG A 15 10.74 -1.50 -7.46
C ARG A 15 11.81 -0.51 -6.95
N PRO A 16 11.76 0.77 -7.35
CA PRO A 16 12.67 1.78 -6.80
C PRO A 16 12.32 2.13 -5.36
N GLY A 17 13.30 2.67 -4.63
CA GLY A 17 13.12 3.35 -3.35
C GLY A 17 11.89 4.27 -3.34
N LYS A 18 11.06 4.21 -2.30
CA LYS A 18 9.92 5.11 -2.11
C LYS A 18 9.91 5.61 -0.68
N SER A 19 9.93 6.93 -0.54
CA SER A 19 9.73 7.64 0.72
C SER A 19 8.92 8.89 0.41
N LYS A 20 7.62 8.89 0.73
CA LYS A 20 6.73 10.01 0.40
C LYS A 20 5.46 10.09 1.28
N PRO A 21 4.91 11.29 1.51
CA PRO A 21 3.63 11.44 2.19
C PRO A 21 2.51 10.70 1.47
N ARG A 22 1.62 10.05 2.24
CA ARG A 22 0.49 9.32 1.68
C ARG A 22 -0.64 10.29 1.34
N LYS A 23 -0.84 10.52 0.05
CA LYS A 23 -1.80 11.49 -0.49
C LYS A 23 -2.97 10.80 -1.16
N MET A 24 -4.20 11.20 -0.82
CA MET A 24 -5.39 10.85 -1.60
C MET A 24 -5.37 11.60 -2.95
N ASN A 25 -6.17 11.17 -3.91
CA ASN A 25 -6.30 11.85 -5.20
C ASN A 25 -7.73 12.36 -5.43
N PRO A 26 -7.94 13.69 -5.53
CA PRO A 26 -7.07 14.78 -5.09
C PRO A 26 -6.79 14.75 -3.57
N PRO A 27 -5.71 15.39 -3.09
CA PRO A 27 -5.30 15.33 -1.68
C PRO A 27 -6.05 16.37 -0.83
N PRO A 28 -6.90 15.97 0.12
CA PRO A 28 -7.62 16.88 1.00
C PRO A 28 -6.77 17.28 2.22
N HIS A 29 -7.12 18.43 2.82
CA HIS A 29 -6.65 18.85 4.15
C HIS A 29 -7.70 18.57 5.22
N SER A 30 -8.99 18.56 4.84
CA SER A 30 -10.13 18.32 5.73
C SER A 30 -11.10 17.29 5.15
N LEU A 31 -11.67 16.44 6.01
CA LEU A 31 -12.80 15.58 5.69
C LEU A 31 -14.13 16.35 5.80
N PHE A 32 -14.23 17.46 5.05
CA PHE A 32 -15.42 18.30 4.95
C PHE A 32 -15.99 18.27 3.53
N PRO A 33 -17.29 17.97 3.32
CA PRO A 33 -17.87 17.87 1.98
C PRO A 33 -18.13 19.25 1.37
N LEU A 34 -17.53 19.53 0.20
CA LEU A 34 -17.73 20.77 -0.57
C LEU A 34 -18.52 20.57 -1.87
N GLY A 35 -18.89 19.33 -2.21
CA GLY A 35 -19.64 19.02 -3.41
C GLY A 35 -18.91 19.43 -4.70
N GLU A 36 -19.69 19.90 -5.68
CA GLU A 36 -19.17 20.50 -6.91
C GLU A 36 -18.78 21.98 -6.74
N ALA A 37 -19.25 22.63 -5.65
CA ALA A 37 -19.02 24.05 -5.40
C ALA A 37 -17.55 24.38 -5.13
N GLY A 38 -16.78 23.43 -4.57
CA GLY A 38 -15.33 23.55 -4.42
C GLY A 38 -14.53 23.39 -5.73
N GLY A 39 -15.20 23.22 -6.87
CA GLY A 39 -14.59 23.11 -8.20
C GLY A 39 -13.61 21.94 -8.37
N SER A 40 -12.71 22.06 -9.34
CA SER A 40 -11.77 20.97 -9.68
C SER A 40 -10.76 20.67 -8.55
N ARG A 41 -10.44 21.70 -7.75
CA ARG A 41 -9.48 21.62 -6.64
C ARG A 41 -10.12 21.25 -5.31
N ARG A 42 -11.46 21.24 -5.23
CA ARG A 42 -12.27 20.97 -4.04
C ARG A 42 -11.89 21.90 -2.88
N SER A 43 -11.81 23.21 -3.12
CA SER A 43 -11.33 24.16 -2.14
C SER A 43 -12.44 24.95 -1.45
N PHE A 44 -12.21 25.31 -0.18
CA PHE A 44 -13.11 26.17 0.59
C PHE A 44 -13.20 27.57 -0.05
N GLN A 45 -12.12 28.08 -0.62
CA GLN A 45 -12.08 29.39 -1.28
C GLN A 45 -12.93 29.42 -2.56
N GLU A 46 -12.93 28.34 -3.37
CA GLU A 46 -13.82 28.23 -4.53
C GLU A 46 -15.29 28.10 -4.08
N ALA A 47 -15.55 27.29 -3.05
CA ALA A 47 -16.89 27.11 -2.50
C ALA A 47 -17.45 28.40 -1.87
N ALA A 48 -16.64 29.19 -1.17
CA ALA A 48 -17.02 30.46 -0.56
C ALA A 48 -17.39 31.53 -1.59
N ASN A 49 -16.82 31.46 -2.80
CA ASN A 49 -17.12 32.36 -3.91
C ASN A 49 -18.18 31.77 -4.86
N HIS A 50 -18.62 30.54 -4.64
CA HIS A 50 -19.61 29.89 -5.49
C HIS A 50 -20.99 30.53 -5.30
N ALA A 51 -21.59 30.98 -6.39
CA ALA A 51 -22.97 31.46 -6.43
C ALA A 51 -23.77 30.62 -7.44
N PRO A 52 -24.90 30.01 -7.03
CA PRO A 52 -25.74 29.21 -7.94
C PRO A 52 -26.43 30.06 -9.01
N GLU A 53 -26.61 31.37 -8.78
CA GLU A 53 -27.18 32.35 -9.71
C GLU A 53 -26.29 33.60 -9.79
N PRO A 54 -26.17 34.24 -10.97
CA PRO A 54 -25.52 35.55 -11.06
C PRO A 54 -26.33 36.59 -10.25
N ASN A 55 -25.67 37.34 -9.36
CA ASN A 55 -26.21 38.38 -8.45
C ASN A 55 -26.78 37.93 -7.08
N ARG A 56 -26.44 36.74 -6.56
CA ARG A 56 -26.63 36.40 -5.14
C ARG A 56 -25.30 36.39 -4.37
N ASP A 57 -25.36 36.65 -3.06
CA ASP A 57 -24.21 36.48 -2.17
C ASP A 57 -23.69 35.04 -2.28
N GLY A 58 -22.41 34.92 -2.68
CA GLY A 58 -21.72 33.65 -2.83
C GLY A 58 -21.42 32.98 -1.49
N GLY A 59 -21.26 31.65 -1.51
CA GLY A 59 -20.82 30.86 -0.37
C GLY A 59 -21.89 29.97 0.27
N ILE A 60 -23.15 30.08 -0.15
CA ILE A 60 -24.21 29.18 0.29
C ILE A 60 -24.21 27.94 -0.61
N ILE A 61 -23.90 26.78 -0.03
CA ILE A 61 -23.87 25.50 -0.74
C ILE A 61 -24.76 24.47 -0.05
N GLN A 62 -25.28 23.53 -0.84
CA GLN A 62 -25.97 22.35 -0.32
C GLN A 62 -24.99 21.20 -0.18
N ILE A 63 -24.88 20.66 1.04
CA ILE A 63 -23.97 19.55 1.36
C ILE A 63 -24.75 18.37 1.94
N GLU A 64 -24.30 17.17 1.61
CA GLU A 64 -24.81 15.92 2.19
C GLU A 64 -23.93 15.51 3.38
N VAL A 65 -24.52 15.47 4.58
CA VAL A 65 -23.84 15.23 5.86
C VAL A 65 -24.65 14.28 6.75
N GLY A 66 -24.06 13.73 7.80
CA GLY A 66 -24.77 12.88 8.76
C GLY A 66 -25.82 13.65 9.56
N LYS A 67 -26.98 13.03 9.82
CA LYS A 67 -27.95 13.53 10.80
C LYS A 67 -27.48 13.15 12.20
N ARG A 68 -27.34 14.11 13.11
CA ARG A 68 -26.93 13.87 14.50
C ARG A 68 -27.90 14.53 15.48
N ARG A 69 -28.06 13.94 16.66
CA ARG A 69 -28.92 14.46 17.74
C ARG A 69 -28.14 14.54 19.04
N CYS A 70 -28.31 15.64 19.77
CA CYS A 70 -27.77 15.78 21.12
C CYS A 70 -28.58 14.91 22.09
N PRO A 71 -27.97 14.00 22.87
CA PRO A 71 -28.68 13.18 23.84
C PRO A 71 -29.21 13.98 25.05
N ASP A 72 -28.65 15.18 25.30
CA ASP A 72 -28.98 16.00 26.47
C ASP A 72 -30.09 17.02 26.17
N CYS A 73 -29.90 17.91 25.19
CA CYS A 73 -30.90 18.93 24.84
C CYS A 73 -31.83 18.53 23.68
N GLY A 74 -31.60 17.39 23.03
CA GLY A 74 -32.43 16.92 21.91
C GLY A 74 -32.23 17.64 20.57
N ALA A 75 -31.37 18.67 20.51
CA ALA A 75 -31.13 19.43 19.29
C ALA A 75 -30.57 18.56 18.15
N GLU A 76 -31.08 18.75 16.94
CA GLU A 76 -30.59 18.08 15.73
C GLU A 76 -29.57 18.95 15.01
N THR A 77 -28.46 18.35 14.57
CA THR A 77 -27.36 19.06 13.89
C THR A 77 -26.55 18.08 13.02
N PHE A 78 -25.60 18.59 12.26
CA PHE A 78 -24.56 17.79 11.61
C PHE A 78 -23.23 17.79 12.39
N ARG A 79 -23.07 18.72 13.34
CA ARG A 79 -21.84 18.90 14.11
C ARG A 79 -21.66 17.78 15.14
N ASN A 80 -20.41 17.41 15.41
CA ASN A 80 -20.08 16.38 16.40
C ASN A 80 -20.29 16.87 17.84
N ARG A 81 -20.28 18.19 18.06
CA ARG A 81 -20.52 18.83 19.35
C ARG A 81 -21.74 19.74 19.25
N CYS A 82 -22.66 19.59 20.20
CA CYS A 82 -23.81 20.46 20.34
C CYS A 82 -23.40 21.80 20.97
N GLU A 83 -24.21 22.84 20.81
CA GLU A 83 -23.98 24.14 21.45
C GLU A 83 -23.98 24.08 22.99
N CYS A 84 -24.70 23.13 23.58
CA CYS A 84 -24.64 22.85 25.03
C CYS A 84 -23.33 22.15 25.46
N GLY A 85 -22.46 21.80 24.52
CA GLY A 85 -21.15 21.18 24.77
C GLY A 85 -21.12 19.65 24.66
N THR A 86 -22.28 18.97 24.69
CA THR A 86 -22.41 17.51 24.64
C THR A 86 -22.11 16.94 23.25
N HIS A 87 -21.48 15.75 23.19
CA HIS A 87 -21.25 15.02 21.93
C HIS A 87 -22.56 14.50 21.35
N THR A 88 -22.78 14.75 20.05
CA THR A 88 -24.00 14.33 19.37
C THR A 88 -23.88 12.89 18.88
N VAL A 89 -24.99 12.16 18.79
CA VAL A 89 -25.04 10.78 18.30
C VAL A 89 -25.66 10.72 16.89
N PRO A 90 -25.19 9.83 16.00
CA PRO A 90 -25.75 9.70 14.66
C PRO A 90 -27.20 9.17 14.71
N VAL A 91 -28.04 9.70 13.83
CA VAL A 91 -29.45 9.29 13.66
C VAL A 91 -29.59 8.58 12.32
N PHE A 92 -29.88 7.28 12.38
CA PHE A 92 -30.11 6.45 11.20
C PHE A 92 -31.58 6.45 10.83
N ALA A 93 -31.88 6.62 9.53
CA ALA A 93 -33.23 6.60 9.02
C ALA A 93 -33.35 5.69 7.79
N CYS A 94 -34.55 5.13 7.58
CA CYS A 94 -34.83 4.36 6.37
C CYS A 94 -34.94 5.29 5.16
N PRO A 95 -34.19 5.08 4.07
CA PRO A 95 -34.28 5.94 2.88
C PRO A 95 -35.66 5.87 2.20
N ARG A 96 -36.42 4.80 2.41
CA ARG A 96 -37.74 4.59 1.78
C ARG A 96 -38.90 5.16 2.58
N CYS A 97 -38.99 4.83 3.87
CA CYS A 97 -40.12 5.24 4.74
C CYS A 97 -39.77 6.38 5.71
N ARG A 98 -38.51 6.84 5.72
CA ARG A 98 -37.99 7.96 6.54
C ARG A 98 -38.12 7.81 8.05
N ARG A 99 -38.52 6.65 8.56
CA ARG A 99 -38.54 6.36 10.00
C ARG A 99 -37.12 6.27 10.54
N GLU A 100 -36.91 6.83 11.73
CA GLU A 100 -35.67 6.68 12.51
C GLU A 100 -35.59 5.27 13.09
N ILE A 101 -34.44 4.63 12.93
CA ILE A 101 -34.26 3.20 13.20
C ILE A 101 -32.88 3.04 13.82
N SER A 102 -32.82 2.37 14.97
CA SER A 102 -31.58 2.12 15.71
C SER A 102 -30.77 0.95 15.14
N GLY A 103 -31.40 0.05 14.38
CA GLY A 103 -30.74 -1.09 13.73
C GLY A 103 -30.18 -0.78 12.33
N PRO A 104 -29.33 -1.66 11.78
CA PRO A 104 -28.72 -1.50 10.45
C PRO A 104 -29.71 -1.63 9.28
N GLU A 105 -30.86 -2.25 9.52
CA GLU A 105 -31.88 -2.52 8.51
C GLU A 105 -33.27 -2.10 8.99
N CYS A 106 -34.09 -1.59 8.07
CA CYS A 106 -35.45 -1.19 8.38
C CYS A 106 -36.37 -2.41 8.53
N PRO A 107 -37.04 -2.61 9.69
CA PRO A 107 -37.91 -3.78 9.90
C PRO A 107 -39.14 -3.79 8.97
N HIS A 108 -39.54 -2.61 8.46
CA HIS A 108 -40.69 -2.49 7.55
C HIS A 108 -40.31 -2.61 6.07
N CYS A 109 -39.23 -1.96 5.65
CA CYS A 109 -38.85 -1.86 4.24
C CYS A 109 -37.76 -2.85 3.82
N ARG A 110 -37.09 -3.52 4.77
CA ARG A 110 -35.95 -4.43 4.53
C ARG A 110 -34.86 -3.80 3.66
N VAL A 111 -34.54 -2.55 3.96
CA VAL A 111 -33.47 -1.78 3.31
C VAL A 111 -32.53 -1.26 4.38
N SER A 112 -31.25 -1.17 4.06
CA SER A 112 -30.23 -0.63 4.95
C SER A 112 -30.56 0.82 5.33
N THR A 113 -30.40 1.12 6.62
CA THR A 113 -30.59 2.47 7.13
C THR A 113 -29.43 3.37 6.74
N THR A 114 -29.72 4.63 6.44
CA THR A 114 -28.71 5.63 6.07
C THR A 114 -28.69 6.76 7.09
N CYS A 115 -27.50 7.21 7.49
CA CYS A 115 -27.31 8.46 8.21
C CYS A 115 -26.97 9.54 7.18
N SER A 116 -27.97 10.31 6.74
CA SER A 116 -27.79 11.39 5.78
C SER A 116 -28.87 12.46 5.94
N GLN A 117 -28.48 13.72 5.76
CA GLN A 117 -29.32 14.90 5.64
C GLN A 117 -28.67 15.87 4.64
N VAL A 118 -29.48 16.67 3.96
CA VAL A 118 -29.00 17.76 3.11
C VAL A 118 -29.14 19.06 3.88
N VAL A 119 -28.02 19.75 4.11
CA VAL A 119 -27.99 21.03 4.84
C VAL A 119 -27.54 22.13 3.89
N SER A 120 -28.22 23.28 3.96
CA SER A 120 -27.79 24.51 3.30
C SER A 120 -26.89 25.29 4.25
N LEU A 121 -25.63 25.47 3.89
CA LEU A 121 -24.62 26.07 4.76
C LEU A 121 -23.93 27.23 4.05
N ASN A 122 -23.74 28.34 4.78
CA ASN A 122 -22.87 29.43 4.33
C ASN A 122 -21.42 29.08 4.68
N VAL A 123 -20.72 28.43 3.75
CA VAL A 123 -19.33 28.00 3.94
C VAL A 123 -18.38 29.18 4.11
N LYS A 124 -18.68 30.33 3.49
CA LYS A 124 -17.88 31.55 3.67
C LYS A 124 -17.89 32.01 5.13
N GLN A 125 -19.06 32.02 5.76
CA GLN A 125 -19.20 32.41 7.16
C GLN A 125 -18.58 31.38 8.11
N GLU A 126 -18.81 30.08 7.89
CA GLU A 126 -18.25 29.02 8.72
C GLU A 126 -16.71 28.99 8.66
N TYR A 127 -16.15 29.19 7.47
CA TYR A 127 -14.70 29.30 7.30
C TYR A 127 -14.13 30.54 8.01
N ALA A 128 -14.81 31.68 7.95
CA ALA A 128 -14.40 32.89 8.66
C ALA A 128 -14.43 32.69 10.18
N LEU A 129 -15.50 32.07 10.72
CA LEU A 129 -15.62 31.76 12.14
C LEU A 129 -14.55 30.77 12.63
N ALA A 130 -14.26 29.72 11.84
CA ALA A 130 -13.18 28.79 12.15
C ALA A 130 -11.81 29.49 12.19
N THR A 131 -11.57 30.41 11.24
CA THR A 131 -10.35 31.22 11.18
C THR A 131 -10.22 32.14 12.41
N GLU A 132 -11.31 32.77 12.81
CA GLU A 132 -11.37 33.65 13.98
C GLU A 132 -11.11 32.88 15.29
N ARG A 133 -11.69 31.68 15.45
CA ARG A 133 -11.46 30.81 16.62
C ARG A 133 -10.00 30.39 16.76
N LEU A 134 -9.29 30.21 15.64
CA LEU A 134 -7.85 29.95 15.63
C LEU A 134 -7.02 31.20 15.96
N GLY A 135 -7.63 32.38 16.08
CA GLY A 135 -6.96 33.66 16.31
C GLY A 135 -6.20 34.17 15.09
N ARG A 136 -6.60 33.75 13.89
CA ARG A 136 -5.96 34.15 12.62
C ARG A 136 -6.72 35.33 11.99
N ARG A 137 -6.00 36.23 11.30
CA ARG A 137 -6.60 37.30 10.48
C ARG A 137 -6.92 36.76 9.07
N GLU A 138 -7.88 37.35 8.38
CA GLU A 138 -8.41 36.94 7.05
C GLU A 138 -7.41 36.97 5.85
N GLN A 139 -6.09 36.93 6.05
CA GLN A 139 -5.09 36.85 4.96
C GLN A 139 -4.55 35.43 4.75
N PRO A 140 -4.05 35.12 3.54
CA PRO A 140 -4.46 33.94 2.79
C PRO A 140 -3.83 32.69 3.38
N VAL A 141 -4.60 31.92 4.14
CA VAL A 141 -4.30 30.50 4.27
C VAL A 141 -4.26 29.93 2.85
N SER A 142 -3.18 29.21 2.60
CA SER A 142 -2.99 28.33 1.44
C SER A 142 -4.31 27.60 1.14
N LEU A 143 -4.63 27.48 -0.15
CA LEU A 143 -5.79 26.75 -0.67
C LEU A 143 -6.21 25.56 0.23
N VAL A 144 -7.29 25.71 1.00
CA VAL A 144 -7.75 24.66 1.92
C VAL A 144 -8.66 23.72 1.15
N LYS A 145 -8.33 22.43 1.14
CA LYS A 145 -9.03 21.43 0.33
C LYS A 145 -9.92 20.54 1.20
N GLY A 146 -11.19 20.44 0.83
CA GLY A 146 -12.14 19.47 1.38
C GLY A 146 -12.25 18.23 0.51
N VAL A 147 -13.31 17.45 0.75
CA VAL A 147 -13.69 16.29 -0.05
C VAL A 147 -14.92 16.59 -0.90
N LYS A 148 -15.11 15.82 -1.98
CA LYS A 148 -16.30 15.97 -2.84
C LYS A 148 -17.58 15.54 -2.11
N GLY A 149 -17.48 14.51 -1.28
CA GLY A 149 -18.56 13.97 -0.46
C GLY A 149 -17.99 13.01 0.57
N LEU A 150 -18.75 12.77 1.63
CA LEU A 150 -18.38 11.85 2.69
C LEU A 150 -18.72 10.42 2.26
N ILE A 151 -17.79 9.51 2.53
CA ILE A 151 -17.91 8.09 2.17
C ILE A 151 -18.17 7.19 3.38
N SER A 152 -18.21 7.76 4.58
CA SER A 152 -18.41 7.02 5.83
C SER A 152 -19.88 6.78 6.13
N ARG A 153 -20.16 5.71 6.87
CA ARG A 153 -21.53 5.28 7.21
C ARG A 153 -22.31 6.34 7.97
N GLU A 154 -21.64 7.01 8.91
CA GLU A 154 -22.23 8.10 9.70
C GLU A 154 -22.23 9.43 8.94
N ARG A 155 -21.49 9.54 7.84
CA ARG A 155 -21.19 10.81 7.16
C ARG A 155 -20.77 11.89 8.16
N ALA A 156 -19.90 11.52 9.10
CA ALA A 156 -19.36 12.43 10.10
C ALA A 156 -18.46 13.47 9.43
N VAL A 157 -18.66 14.74 9.78
CA VAL A 157 -17.90 15.88 9.24
C VAL A 157 -16.73 16.16 10.18
N GLU A 158 -15.54 16.37 9.63
CA GLU A 158 -14.40 16.86 10.41
C GLU A 158 -14.48 18.39 10.60
N GLU A 159 -14.07 18.88 11.76
CA GLU A 159 -14.03 20.32 12.07
C GLU A 159 -13.08 21.07 11.11
N ILE A 160 -13.50 22.25 10.65
CA ILE A 160 -12.78 23.04 9.62
C ILE A 160 -11.43 23.52 10.15
N GLU A 161 -11.36 23.83 11.45
CA GLU A 161 -10.16 24.27 12.15
C GLU A 161 -8.99 23.30 11.95
N LYS A 162 -9.24 21.98 12.03
CA LYS A 162 -8.22 20.95 11.75
C LYS A 162 -7.71 21.05 10.30
N GLY A 163 -8.62 21.30 9.37
CA GLY A 163 -8.32 21.47 7.96
C GLY A 163 -7.45 22.70 7.65
N ILE A 164 -7.72 23.81 8.33
CA ILE A 164 -6.95 25.05 8.21
C ILE A 164 -5.52 24.81 8.74
N LEU A 165 -5.39 24.28 9.96
CA LEU A 165 -4.07 23.99 10.54
C LEU A 165 -3.28 23.02 9.65
N ARG A 166 -3.88 21.92 9.16
CA ARG A 166 -3.18 21.02 8.22
C ARG A 166 -2.71 21.74 6.95
N ALA A 167 -3.51 22.67 6.41
CA ALA A 167 -3.13 23.42 5.21
C ALA A 167 -1.97 24.40 5.47
N GLU A 168 -1.91 25.02 6.65
CA GLU A 168 -0.80 25.89 7.09
C GLU A 168 0.52 25.11 7.17
N HIS A 169 0.49 23.85 7.63
CA HIS A 169 1.67 22.97 7.72
C HIS A 169 1.89 22.07 6.47
N GLU A 170 1.16 22.30 5.37
CA GLU A 170 1.24 21.50 4.13
C GLU A 170 0.99 19.99 4.31
N LEU A 171 0.13 19.62 5.28
CA LEU A 171 -0.22 18.25 5.60
C LEU A 171 -1.50 17.82 4.89
N PHE A 172 -1.58 16.53 4.58
CA PHE A 172 -2.73 15.93 3.91
C PHE A 172 -3.35 14.83 4.77
N VAL A 173 -4.66 14.89 4.93
CA VAL A 173 -5.42 13.94 5.74
C VAL A 173 -5.76 12.69 4.93
N PHE A 174 -5.65 11.52 5.55
CA PHE A 174 -6.13 10.27 4.98
C PHE A 174 -7.59 9.98 5.35
N LYS A 175 -8.17 8.91 4.81
CA LYS A 175 -9.62 8.62 4.91
C LYS A 175 -10.13 8.46 6.35
N ASP A 176 -9.25 8.12 7.28
CA ASP A 176 -9.57 7.86 8.69
C ASP A 176 -9.26 9.04 9.62
N GLY A 177 -8.81 10.18 9.07
CA GLY A 177 -8.45 11.39 9.82
C GLY A 177 -6.96 11.51 10.16
N THR A 178 -6.18 10.44 9.96
CA THR A 178 -4.73 10.42 10.28
C THR A 178 -3.88 11.04 9.18
N VAL A 179 -2.67 11.47 9.53
CA VAL A 179 -1.63 11.90 8.59
C VAL A 179 -0.54 10.82 8.52
N ARG A 180 -0.17 10.42 7.30
CA ARG A 180 0.70 9.26 7.10
C ARG A 180 1.83 9.50 6.12
N PHE A 181 2.90 8.75 6.32
CA PHE A 181 4.08 8.77 5.46
C PHE A 181 4.47 7.35 5.07
N ASP A 182 4.56 7.06 3.76
CA ASP A 182 4.93 5.74 3.25
C ASP A 182 6.45 5.66 3.05
N MET A 183 7.09 4.59 3.53
CA MET A 183 8.50 4.27 3.30
C MET A 183 8.65 2.80 2.85
N ILE A 184 9.73 2.51 2.12
CA ILE A 184 10.16 1.12 1.89
C ILE A 184 10.90 0.60 3.11
N ASP A 185 10.64 -0.66 3.42
CA ASP A 185 11.15 -1.34 4.60
C ASP A 185 12.49 -1.99 4.32
N LEU A 186 13.50 -1.71 5.15
CA LEU A 186 14.75 -2.48 5.15
C LEU A 186 15.06 -3.01 6.55
N PRO A 187 15.34 -4.32 6.68
CA PRO A 187 15.73 -4.90 7.95
C PRO A 187 17.11 -4.38 8.36
N LEU A 188 17.23 -4.03 9.65
CA LEU A 188 18.48 -3.65 10.30
C LEU A 188 18.49 -4.23 11.70
N THR A 189 19.61 -4.83 12.12
CA THR A 189 19.77 -5.32 13.50
C THR A 189 20.86 -4.56 14.26
N HIS A 190 21.73 -3.83 13.56
CA HIS A 190 22.84 -3.10 14.15
C HIS A 190 23.03 -1.75 13.47
N PHE A 191 23.50 -0.77 14.21
CA PHE A 191 23.80 0.56 13.68
C PHE A 191 24.96 1.19 14.46
N ARG A 192 25.57 2.22 13.89
CA ARG A 192 26.49 3.12 14.60
C ARG A 192 25.81 4.46 14.89
N PRO A 193 26.05 5.09 16.05
CA PRO A 193 25.48 6.41 16.34
C PRO A 193 25.75 7.46 15.24
N ALA A 194 26.94 7.42 14.62
CA ALA A 194 27.30 8.31 13.52
C ALA A 194 26.41 8.16 12.28
N GLU A 195 25.94 6.96 11.98
CA GLU A 195 25.15 6.65 10.77
C GLU A 195 23.73 7.22 10.85
N ILE A 196 23.24 7.40 12.07
CA ILE A 196 21.86 7.78 12.36
C ILE A 196 21.72 9.22 12.87
N GLY A 197 22.85 9.94 12.98
CA GLY A 197 22.91 11.33 13.41
C GLY A 197 22.63 11.56 14.89
N VAL A 198 22.82 10.57 15.77
CA VAL A 198 22.50 10.68 17.21
C VAL A 198 23.76 10.51 18.07
N THR A 199 23.88 11.32 19.11
CA THR A 199 25.04 11.24 20.02
C THR A 199 24.99 9.99 20.90
N PRO A 200 26.16 9.41 21.28
CA PRO A 200 26.23 8.31 22.24
C PRO A 200 25.45 8.57 23.53
N ASP A 201 25.58 9.77 24.11
CA ASP A 201 24.89 10.15 25.36
C ASP A 201 23.37 10.06 25.22
N ARG A 202 22.82 10.54 24.08
CA ARG A 202 21.38 10.48 23.82
C ARG A 202 20.89 9.04 23.64
N LEU A 203 21.70 8.17 23.03
CA LEU A 203 21.37 6.74 22.93
C LEU A 203 21.41 6.04 24.29
N VAL A 204 22.35 6.40 25.17
CA VAL A 204 22.38 5.92 26.55
C VAL A 204 21.10 6.29 27.30
N GLU A 205 20.61 7.54 27.15
CA GLU A 205 19.32 7.98 27.72
C GLU A 205 18.13 7.16 27.18
N LEU A 206 18.18 6.72 25.92
CA LEU A 206 17.16 5.88 25.30
C LEU A 206 17.23 4.39 25.71
N GLY A 207 18.25 4.00 26.48
CA GLY A 207 18.43 2.65 26.99
C GLY A 207 19.44 1.80 26.21
N TYR A 208 20.43 2.42 25.57
CA TYR A 208 21.57 1.77 24.92
C TYR A 208 22.88 2.03 25.70
N PRO A 209 23.12 1.31 26.81
CA PRO A 209 24.26 1.61 27.69
C PRO A 209 25.62 1.15 27.15
N ALA A 210 25.63 0.18 26.22
CA ALA A 210 26.84 -0.47 25.75
C ALA A 210 26.71 -0.88 24.27
N ASP A 211 27.86 -1.12 23.64
CA ASP A 211 27.98 -1.66 22.30
C ASP A 211 27.80 -3.20 22.27
N ILE A 212 27.86 -3.80 21.07
CA ILE A 212 27.70 -5.26 20.89
C ILE A 212 28.72 -6.12 21.65
N ASN A 213 29.86 -5.55 22.07
CA ASN A 213 30.90 -6.25 22.83
C ASN A 213 30.76 -6.03 24.34
N GLY A 214 29.70 -5.35 24.79
CA GLY A 214 29.49 -4.98 26.19
C GLY A 214 30.36 -3.82 26.67
N THR A 215 31.02 -3.09 25.77
CA THR A 215 31.80 -1.90 26.13
C THR A 215 30.87 -0.70 26.26
N PRO A 216 31.01 0.17 27.29
CA PRO A 216 30.19 1.36 27.44
C PRO A 216 30.14 2.22 26.18
N LEU A 217 28.95 2.67 25.80
CA LEU A 217 28.71 3.47 24.60
C LEU A 217 29.21 4.91 24.83
N THR A 218 30.33 5.26 24.22
CA THR A 218 31.00 6.56 24.41
C THR A 218 31.46 7.19 23.09
N ARG A 219 31.61 6.40 22.02
CA ARG A 219 32.08 6.86 20.73
C ARG A 219 31.03 6.62 19.64
N PRO A 220 30.98 7.49 18.61
CA PRO A 220 29.97 7.41 17.57
C PRO A 220 30.23 6.31 16.52
N ASP A 221 31.40 5.67 16.54
CA ASP A 221 31.80 4.58 15.64
C ASP A 221 31.50 3.17 16.21
N GLN A 222 31.11 3.09 17.49
CA GLN A 222 30.73 1.83 18.12
C GLN A 222 29.46 1.25 17.48
N VAL A 223 29.43 -0.06 17.32
CA VAL A 223 28.28 -0.78 16.77
C VAL A 223 27.36 -1.19 17.89
N VAL A 224 26.08 -0.85 17.77
CA VAL A 224 25.04 -1.09 18.78
C VAL A 224 23.97 -1.99 18.18
N GLU A 225 23.48 -2.95 18.95
CA GLU A 225 22.35 -3.81 18.58
C GLU A 225 21.03 -3.04 18.68
N LEU A 226 20.25 -3.00 17.61
CA LEU A 226 18.97 -2.31 17.52
C LEU A 226 17.89 -3.06 18.30
N LYS A 227 17.20 -2.36 19.20
CA LYS A 227 16.07 -2.96 19.93
C LYS A 227 14.87 -3.21 19.00
N PRO A 228 14.07 -4.28 19.21
CA PRO A 228 13.06 -4.72 18.25
C PRO A 228 11.96 -3.74 17.85
N GLN A 229 11.66 -2.72 18.67
CA GLN A 229 10.64 -1.70 18.39
C GLN A 229 11.23 -0.30 18.16
N ASP A 230 12.55 -0.21 18.07
CA ASP A 230 13.23 1.03 17.70
C ASP A 230 13.44 1.06 16.18
N ILE A 231 13.20 2.22 15.58
CA ILE A 231 13.25 2.40 14.12
C ILE A 231 14.07 3.62 13.73
N LEU A 232 14.61 3.58 12.50
CA LEU A 232 15.22 4.72 11.83
C LEU A 232 14.32 5.15 10.68
N VAL A 233 14.04 6.44 10.61
CA VAL A 233 13.21 7.02 9.55
C VAL A 233 14.08 7.77 8.55
N SER A 234 13.63 7.92 7.29
CA SER A 234 14.37 8.74 6.32
C SER A 234 14.29 10.23 6.67
N GLU A 235 15.25 11.03 6.22
CA GLU A 235 15.22 12.51 6.41
C GLU A 235 13.91 13.14 5.97
N SER A 236 13.40 12.74 4.80
CA SER A 236 12.13 13.20 4.25
C SER A 236 10.91 12.81 5.10
N CYS A 237 10.98 11.69 5.81
CA CYS A 237 9.97 11.28 6.78
C CYS A 237 10.07 12.15 8.03
N ALA A 238 11.27 12.31 8.59
CA ALA A 238 11.51 13.15 9.76
C ALA A 238 11.02 14.59 9.52
N ASP A 239 11.34 15.22 8.38
CA ASP A 239 10.85 16.56 8.01
C ASP A 239 9.32 16.65 7.94
N TYR A 240 8.67 15.56 7.54
CA TYR A 240 7.22 15.51 7.51
C TYR A 240 6.64 15.29 8.92
N LEU A 241 7.27 14.46 9.75
CA LEU A 241 6.87 14.23 11.15
C LEU A 241 7.04 15.48 12.02
N VAL A 242 8.09 16.30 11.81
CA VAL A 242 8.24 17.61 12.48
C VAL A 242 7.02 18.49 12.22
N ARG A 243 6.59 18.61 10.96
CA ARG A 243 5.39 19.37 10.59
C ARG A 243 4.12 18.81 11.22
N ILE A 244 4.00 17.48 11.33
CA ILE A 244 2.87 16.85 12.03
C ILE A 244 2.95 17.18 13.53
N ALA A 245 4.13 17.16 14.16
CA ALA A 245 4.31 17.51 15.56
C ALA A 245 3.90 18.97 15.85
N GLU A 246 4.33 19.91 15.01
CA GLU A 246 3.92 21.33 15.07
C GLU A 246 2.39 21.46 14.94
N PHE A 247 1.80 20.81 13.93
CA PHE A 247 0.35 20.75 13.74
C PHE A 247 -0.36 20.21 14.99
N MET A 248 0.16 19.13 15.60
CA MET A 248 -0.44 18.51 16.77
C MET A 248 -0.39 19.43 17.99
N ASP A 249 0.71 20.15 18.18
CA ASP A 249 0.85 21.11 19.27
C ASP A 249 -0.10 22.30 19.11
N GLU A 250 -0.17 22.88 17.90
CA GLU A 250 -1.13 23.95 17.60
C GLU A 250 -2.58 23.48 17.73
N LEU A 251 -2.87 22.25 17.31
CA LEU A 251 -4.18 21.63 17.47
C LEU A 251 -4.56 21.50 18.96
N LEU A 252 -3.64 21.05 19.80
CA LEU A 252 -3.84 20.94 21.25
C LEU A 252 -4.11 22.30 21.88
N GLU A 253 -3.31 23.31 21.58
CA GLU A 253 -3.46 24.65 22.17
C GLU A 253 -4.72 25.36 21.67
N ARG A 254 -4.93 25.39 20.35
CA ARG A 254 -5.97 26.23 19.73
C ARG A 254 -7.35 25.57 19.77
N CYS A 255 -7.42 24.26 19.49
CA CYS A 255 -8.72 23.57 19.41
C CYS A 255 -9.11 22.89 20.73
N TYR A 256 -8.15 22.35 21.47
CA TYR A 256 -8.42 21.59 22.69
C TYR A 256 -8.09 22.34 24.00
N GLN A 257 -7.45 23.52 23.92
CA GLN A 257 -7.01 24.31 25.08
C GLN A 257 -6.14 23.50 26.06
N LEU A 258 -5.28 22.64 25.50
CA LEU A 258 -4.31 21.82 26.22
C LEU A 258 -2.88 22.32 25.92
N PRO A 259 -1.91 22.08 26.82
CA PRO A 259 -0.52 22.42 26.57
C PRO A 259 0.05 21.62 25.38
N PRO A 260 1.04 22.17 24.66
CA PRO A 260 1.71 21.46 23.57
C PRO A 260 2.49 20.26 24.10
N PHE A 261 2.50 19.17 23.34
CA PHE A 261 3.04 17.87 23.73
C PHE A 261 4.45 17.62 23.17
N TYR A 262 4.67 17.86 21.89
CA TYR A 262 5.93 17.51 21.21
C TYR A 262 7.02 18.55 21.45
N ARG A 263 6.71 19.83 21.22
CA ARG A 263 7.64 20.97 21.27
C ARG A 263 8.91 20.74 20.44
N VAL A 264 8.71 20.11 19.29
CA VAL A 264 9.76 19.72 18.35
C VAL A 264 10.02 20.88 17.41
N ALA A 265 11.29 21.29 17.25
CA ALA A 265 11.71 22.31 16.28
C ALA A 265 12.65 21.74 15.21
N SER A 266 13.29 20.61 15.49
CA SER A 266 14.27 19.96 14.64
C SER A 266 14.04 18.45 14.56
N ARG A 267 14.73 17.79 13.63
CA ARG A 267 14.67 16.33 13.49
C ARG A 267 15.19 15.61 14.75
N ASP A 268 16.16 16.21 15.45
CA ASP A 268 16.78 15.62 16.64
C ASP A 268 15.81 15.58 17.82
N ASP A 269 14.86 16.52 17.87
CA ASP A 269 13.83 16.55 18.92
C ASP A 269 12.81 15.41 18.73
N LEU A 270 12.68 14.83 17.52
CA LEU A 270 11.81 13.66 17.28
C LEU A 270 12.34 12.39 17.95
N ILE A 271 13.63 12.36 18.30
CA ILE A 271 14.29 11.18 18.85
C ILE A 271 13.72 10.85 20.23
N GLY A 272 13.15 9.65 20.34
CA GLY A 272 12.47 9.13 21.52
C GLY A 272 10.94 9.18 21.43
N HIS A 273 10.37 9.92 20.47
CA HIS A 273 8.93 9.93 20.27
C HIS A 273 8.40 8.64 19.64
N LEU A 274 7.15 8.33 19.97
CA LEU A 274 6.48 7.11 19.55
C LEU A 274 5.69 7.31 18.25
N VAL A 275 5.76 6.30 17.41
CA VAL A 275 5.03 6.21 16.15
C VAL A 275 4.27 4.89 16.06
N ILE A 276 3.27 4.87 15.19
CA ILE A 276 2.57 3.65 14.80
C ILE A 276 3.09 3.28 13.41
N GLY A 277 3.70 2.11 13.29
CA GLY A 277 3.98 1.48 12.01
C GLY A 277 2.83 0.60 11.59
N LEU A 278 2.31 0.83 10.39
CA LEU A 278 1.19 0.08 9.85
C LEU A 278 1.53 -0.37 8.43
N ALA A 279 1.58 -1.67 8.22
CA ALA A 279 1.73 -2.22 6.88
C ALA A 279 0.45 -1.95 6.06
N PRO A 280 0.56 -1.69 4.76
CA PRO A 280 -0.55 -1.79 3.84
C PRO A 280 -1.26 -3.12 4.06
N HIS A 281 -2.59 -3.08 3.95
CA HIS A 281 -3.41 -4.30 3.97
C HIS A 281 -3.52 -4.92 5.37
N THR A 282 -3.15 -4.19 6.42
CA THR A 282 -3.44 -4.60 7.80
C THR A 282 -4.22 -3.53 8.56
N SER A 283 -4.77 -3.92 9.70
CA SER A 283 -5.47 -3.02 10.64
C SER A 283 -4.89 -3.04 12.04
N ALA A 284 -3.79 -3.76 12.23
CA ALA A 284 -3.04 -3.83 13.47
C ALA A 284 -1.76 -3.01 13.29
N GLY A 285 -1.73 -1.81 13.88
CA GLY A 285 -0.52 -1.02 13.94
C GLY A 285 0.42 -1.58 15.00
N VAL A 286 1.72 -1.44 14.82
CA VAL A 286 2.74 -1.80 15.81
C VAL A 286 3.37 -0.52 16.32
N LEU A 287 3.41 -0.39 17.65
CA LEU A 287 4.06 0.74 18.32
C LEU A 287 5.57 0.64 18.11
N ALA A 288 6.19 1.76 17.74
CA ALA A 288 7.63 1.89 17.60
C ALA A 288 8.11 3.23 18.15
N ARG A 289 9.42 3.33 18.38
CA ARG A 289 10.10 4.54 18.83
C ARG A 289 11.14 4.96 17.80
N ILE A 290 11.17 6.25 17.48
CA ILE A 290 12.19 6.80 16.60
C ILE A 290 13.48 6.95 17.40
N ILE A 291 14.58 6.35 16.94
CA ILE A 291 15.88 6.49 17.59
C ILE A 291 16.94 7.18 16.72
N GLY A 292 16.64 7.43 15.46
CA GLY A 292 17.60 8.00 14.52
C GLY A 292 17.00 8.33 13.16
N VAL A 293 17.77 9.07 12.35
CA VAL A 293 17.39 9.46 10.99
C VAL A 293 18.44 8.95 10.01
N SER A 294 17.99 8.29 8.95
CA SER A 294 18.86 7.83 7.86
C SER A 294 18.79 8.77 6.66
N ARG A 295 19.92 8.92 5.96
CA ARG A 295 20.03 9.64 4.69
C ARG A 295 19.37 8.89 3.53
N ALA A 296 19.28 7.56 3.63
CA ALA A 296 18.62 6.75 2.61
C ALA A 296 17.10 6.95 2.64
N ASN A 297 16.45 6.90 1.47
CA ASN A 297 15.00 7.08 1.32
C ASN A 297 14.20 5.82 1.69
N VAL A 298 14.46 5.27 2.87
CA VAL A 298 13.95 3.99 3.37
C VAL A 298 13.73 4.06 4.89
N GLY A 299 12.88 3.19 5.42
CA GLY A 299 12.74 3.00 6.86
C GLY A 299 13.51 1.77 7.30
N TYR A 300 14.45 1.94 8.23
CA TYR A 300 15.15 0.80 8.82
C TYR A 300 14.49 0.40 10.12
N ALA A 301 14.27 -0.90 10.30
CA ALA A 301 13.82 -1.43 11.57
C ALA A 301 14.28 -2.86 11.78
N HIS A 302 14.13 -3.33 13.02
CA HIS A 302 14.39 -4.72 13.33
C HIS A 302 13.50 -5.65 12.49
N PRO A 303 14.00 -6.80 11.98
CA PRO A 303 13.21 -7.77 11.23
C PRO A 303 11.89 -8.14 11.91
N PHE A 304 11.90 -8.21 13.25
CA PHE A 304 10.70 -8.49 14.04
C PHE A 304 9.62 -7.42 13.90
N PHE A 305 9.99 -6.14 13.82
CA PHE A 305 9.03 -5.06 13.60
C PHE A 305 8.35 -5.19 12.24
N HIS A 306 9.11 -5.48 11.18
CA HIS A 306 8.54 -5.71 9.85
C HIS A 306 7.66 -6.96 9.80
N ALA A 307 8.09 -8.05 10.43
CA ALA A 307 7.31 -9.29 10.50
C ALA A 307 6.02 -9.15 11.33
N ALA A 308 6.04 -8.40 12.44
CA ALA A 308 4.89 -8.22 13.32
C ALA A 308 3.68 -7.55 12.65
N LYS A 309 3.91 -6.84 11.53
CA LYS A 309 2.87 -6.13 10.78
C LYS A 309 2.26 -6.94 9.64
N ARG A 310 2.67 -8.20 9.42
CA ARG A 310 2.22 -9.05 8.30
C ARG A 310 1.23 -10.12 8.79
N ARG A 311 -0.04 -10.07 8.39
CA ARG A 311 -1.04 -11.13 8.67
C ARG A 311 -2.00 -11.35 7.48
N ASN A 312 -2.15 -12.59 7.04
CA ASN A 312 -3.02 -13.03 5.94
C ASN A 312 -3.98 -14.11 6.42
N CYS A 313 -5.20 -14.23 5.87
CA CYS A 313 -6.09 -15.35 6.20
C CYS A 313 -7.07 -15.76 5.07
N PHE A 314 -7.28 -17.06 4.90
CA PHE A 314 -8.32 -17.69 4.11
C PHE A 314 -9.58 -17.97 4.94
N HIS A 315 -10.72 -18.09 4.25
CA HIS A 315 -11.92 -18.68 4.83
C HIS A 315 -11.71 -20.18 5.15
N GLY A 316 -12.35 -20.69 6.21
CA GLY A 316 -12.08 -22.04 6.72
C GLY A 316 -12.41 -23.18 5.75
N ASP A 317 -13.44 -23.00 4.92
CA ASP A 317 -13.86 -24.04 3.96
C ASP A 317 -13.07 -24.02 2.65
N THR A 318 -12.19 -23.03 2.46
CA THR A 318 -11.36 -22.93 1.27
C THR A 318 -10.47 -24.16 1.15
N ARG A 319 -10.63 -24.92 0.06
CA ARG A 319 -9.88 -26.16 -0.15
C ARG A 319 -8.48 -25.86 -0.68
N ILE A 320 -7.51 -26.50 -0.06
CA ILE A 320 -6.11 -26.46 -0.45
C ILE A 320 -5.66 -27.84 -0.92
N GLU A 321 -4.72 -27.86 -1.85
CA GLU A 321 -4.05 -29.09 -2.30
C GLU A 321 -2.76 -29.27 -1.50
N VAL A 322 -2.66 -30.38 -0.77
CA VAL A 322 -1.49 -30.74 0.01
C VAL A 322 -1.03 -32.15 -0.36
N TYR A 323 0.28 -32.36 -0.32
CA TYR A 323 0.94 -33.63 -0.60
C TYR A 323 1.73 -34.04 0.64
N ASP A 324 1.41 -35.21 1.20
CA ASP A 324 2.01 -35.75 2.42
C ASP A 324 3.31 -36.56 2.17
N GLY A 325 3.77 -36.61 0.92
CA GLY A 325 4.90 -37.44 0.51
C GLY A 325 4.49 -38.74 -0.21
N ARG A 326 3.22 -39.13 -0.17
CA ARG A 326 2.68 -40.34 -0.82
C ARG A 326 1.52 -40.04 -1.74
N THR A 327 0.56 -39.23 -1.29
CA THR A 327 -0.69 -38.97 -1.99
C THR A 327 -1.08 -37.50 -1.97
N TRP A 328 -1.71 -37.05 -3.05
CA TRP A 328 -2.33 -35.73 -3.10
C TRP A 328 -3.67 -35.76 -2.39
N MET A 329 -3.89 -34.78 -1.52
CA MET A 329 -5.13 -34.59 -0.79
C MET A 329 -5.66 -33.19 -1.04
N THR A 330 -6.97 -33.08 -1.23
CA THR A 330 -7.67 -31.80 -1.35
C THR A 330 -8.67 -31.69 -0.21
N MET A 331 -8.37 -30.83 0.75
CA MET A 331 -9.17 -30.68 1.98
C MET A 331 -9.36 -29.21 2.34
N PRO A 332 -10.43 -28.86 3.08
CA PRO A 332 -10.60 -27.53 3.65
C PRO A 332 -9.40 -27.11 4.50
N ILE A 333 -8.99 -25.85 4.41
CA ILE A 333 -7.87 -25.33 5.20
C ILE A 333 -8.16 -25.44 6.70
N ARG A 334 -9.40 -25.25 7.15
CA ARG A 334 -9.78 -25.48 8.56
C ARG A 334 -9.44 -26.89 9.00
N GLN A 335 -9.82 -27.89 8.21
CA GLN A 335 -9.57 -29.29 8.52
C GLN A 335 -8.06 -29.54 8.58
N PHE A 336 -7.33 -29.09 7.56
CA PHE A 336 -5.87 -29.21 7.52
C PHE A 336 -5.20 -28.57 8.74
N VAL A 337 -5.58 -27.33 9.08
CA VAL A 337 -5.02 -26.63 10.22
C VAL A 337 -5.40 -27.32 11.52
N ALA A 338 -6.64 -27.78 11.70
CA ALA A 338 -7.11 -28.43 12.93
C ALA A 338 -6.48 -29.82 13.16
N GLU A 339 -6.37 -30.65 12.10
CA GLU A 339 -5.78 -31.99 12.18
C GLU A 339 -4.26 -31.95 12.40
N ASN A 340 -3.63 -30.89 11.90
CA ASN A 340 -2.18 -30.70 12.01
C ASN A 340 -1.81 -29.62 13.02
N PHE A 341 -2.78 -29.15 13.82
CA PHE A 341 -2.55 -28.25 14.93
C PHE A 341 -1.95 -29.05 16.08
N ASP A 342 -0.78 -28.65 16.57
CA ASP A 342 -0.23 -29.28 17.77
C ASP A 342 -0.94 -28.72 19.03
N LEU A 343 -1.93 -29.46 19.54
CA LEU A 343 -2.65 -29.17 20.78
C LEU A 343 -1.78 -29.33 22.04
N SER A 344 -0.61 -29.97 21.94
CA SER A 344 0.32 -30.13 23.07
C SER A 344 1.25 -28.93 23.26
N ARG A 345 1.44 -28.10 22.23
CA ARG A 345 2.22 -26.85 22.24
C ARG A 345 1.57 -25.71 21.41
N PRO A 346 0.31 -25.31 21.68
CA PRO A 346 -0.30 -24.22 20.94
C PRO A 346 0.30 -22.88 21.39
N GLY A 347 0.95 -22.15 20.47
CA GLY A 347 1.25 -20.74 20.66
C GLY A 347 -0.05 -19.95 20.57
N ILE A 348 -0.42 -19.23 21.63
CA ILE A 348 -1.60 -18.35 21.66
C ILE A 348 -1.08 -16.92 21.79
N ASP A 349 -1.36 -16.08 20.80
CA ASP A 349 -0.99 -14.66 20.87
C ASP A 349 -1.96 -13.87 21.77
N ARG A 350 -1.53 -12.68 22.21
CA ARG A 350 -2.37 -11.76 23.02
C ARG A 350 -3.65 -11.28 22.31
N LEU A 351 -3.79 -11.51 21.00
CA LEU A 351 -4.94 -11.14 20.17
C LEU A 351 -5.92 -12.31 19.96
N GLY A 352 -5.62 -13.50 20.50
CA GLY A 352 -6.44 -14.71 20.38
C GLY A 352 -6.17 -15.54 19.12
N THR A 353 -5.02 -15.35 18.48
CA THR A 353 -4.52 -16.10 17.32
C THR A 353 -3.77 -17.35 17.79
N TYR A 354 -4.07 -18.48 17.19
CA TYR A 354 -3.42 -19.76 17.50
C TYR A 354 -2.49 -20.13 16.34
N TYR A 355 -1.22 -20.47 16.59
CA TYR A 355 -0.32 -20.96 15.54
C TYR A 355 0.46 -22.22 15.96
N SER A 356 0.86 -23.03 14.98
CA SER A 356 1.72 -24.21 15.18
C SER A 356 2.41 -24.65 13.89
N ASP A 357 3.42 -25.50 14.04
CA ASP A 357 4.01 -26.26 12.93
C ASP A 357 3.09 -27.44 12.59
N PRO A 358 2.91 -27.78 11.30
CA PRO A 358 2.21 -29.00 10.95
C PRO A 358 2.90 -30.23 11.56
N GLN A 359 2.14 -31.15 12.16
CA GLN A 359 2.68 -32.36 12.80
C GLN A 359 3.58 -33.21 11.91
N GLN A 360 3.42 -33.12 10.58
CA GLN A 360 4.28 -33.75 9.59
C GLN A 360 4.57 -32.81 8.41
N THR A 361 5.57 -33.16 7.60
CA THR A 361 5.95 -32.33 6.45
C THR A 361 4.95 -32.48 5.31
N TYR A 362 4.23 -31.40 4.99
CA TYR A 362 3.39 -31.31 3.79
C TYR A 362 4.01 -30.40 2.75
N LEU A 363 3.81 -30.77 1.49
CA LEU A 363 4.13 -29.97 0.32
C LEU A 363 2.85 -29.42 -0.30
N THR A 364 2.91 -28.26 -0.93
CA THR A 364 1.80 -27.71 -1.72
C THR A 364 2.32 -27.16 -3.04
N ARG A 365 1.41 -26.92 -3.99
CA ARG A 365 1.73 -26.25 -5.25
C ARG A 365 1.89 -24.76 -4.99
N SER A 366 3.03 -24.26 -5.42
CA SER A 366 3.41 -22.85 -5.41
C SER A 366 3.80 -22.44 -6.82
N ILE A 367 3.82 -21.14 -7.11
CA ILE A 367 4.28 -20.59 -8.39
C ILE A 367 5.28 -19.47 -8.17
N ASP A 368 6.28 -19.41 -9.03
CA ASP A 368 7.21 -18.29 -9.08
C ASP A 368 6.62 -17.08 -9.81
N ARG A 369 7.38 -15.99 -9.89
CA ARG A 369 6.95 -14.74 -10.55
C ARG A 369 6.65 -14.91 -12.04
N GLU A 370 7.15 -15.95 -12.69
CA GLU A 370 6.91 -16.24 -14.10
C GLU A 370 5.69 -17.17 -14.30
N GLY A 371 5.08 -17.62 -13.20
CA GLY A 371 3.94 -18.52 -13.17
C GLY A 371 4.31 -19.98 -13.43
N LYS A 372 5.58 -20.36 -13.25
CA LYS A 372 5.99 -21.76 -13.33
C LYS A 372 5.67 -22.47 -12.01
N PRO A 373 4.99 -23.62 -12.03
CA PRO A 373 4.60 -24.33 -10.81
C PRO A 373 5.77 -25.09 -10.20
N HIS A 374 5.85 -25.04 -8.87
CA HIS A 374 6.82 -25.75 -8.05
C HIS A 374 6.14 -26.42 -6.85
N LEU A 375 6.80 -27.40 -6.25
CA LEU A 375 6.40 -27.96 -4.96
C LEU A 375 7.20 -27.30 -3.85
N ARG A 376 6.49 -26.80 -2.82
CA ARG A 376 7.06 -26.05 -1.70
C ARG A 376 6.49 -26.55 -0.38
N LYS A 377 7.27 -26.47 0.69
CA LYS A 377 6.86 -26.99 2.00
C LYS A 377 5.92 -26.02 2.69
N ILE A 378 4.90 -26.55 3.37
CA ILE A 378 4.10 -25.81 4.35
C ILE A 378 4.86 -25.81 5.68
N THR A 379 5.25 -24.63 6.17
CA THR A 379 6.07 -24.47 7.38
C THR A 379 5.28 -24.05 8.59
N SER A 380 4.13 -23.39 8.41
CA SER A 380 3.31 -22.89 9.50
C SER A 380 1.85 -22.98 9.17
N VAL A 381 1.03 -23.16 10.21
CA VAL A 381 -0.41 -22.94 10.17
C VAL A 381 -0.84 -22.00 11.30
N SER A 382 -1.81 -21.13 11.04
CA SER A 382 -2.33 -20.21 12.04
C SER A 382 -3.85 -19.99 11.90
N ILE A 383 -4.50 -19.65 13.02
CA ILE A 383 -5.93 -19.44 13.17
C ILE A 383 -6.12 -18.04 13.75
N HIS A 384 -6.80 -17.17 13.02
CA HIS A 384 -7.05 -15.77 13.38
C HIS A 384 -8.55 -15.53 13.56
N ARG A 385 -8.91 -14.45 14.24
CA ARG A 385 -10.31 -14.01 14.32
C ARG A 385 -10.79 -13.51 12.95
N ALA A 386 -11.95 -13.97 12.51
CA ALA A 386 -12.52 -13.60 11.23
C ALA A 386 -12.96 -12.12 11.18
N PRO A 387 -12.75 -11.43 10.05
CA PRO A 387 -13.43 -10.17 9.79
C PRO A 387 -14.93 -10.42 9.54
N ASP A 388 -15.76 -9.40 9.71
CA ASP A 388 -17.22 -9.51 9.51
C ASP A 388 -17.61 -9.99 8.09
N HIS A 389 -16.71 -9.83 7.11
CA HIS A 389 -16.97 -10.14 5.69
C HIS A 389 -15.72 -10.68 4.98
N ILE A 390 -15.95 -11.54 4.00
CA ILE A 390 -14.94 -12.12 3.09
C ILE A 390 -15.32 -11.84 1.64
N ILE A 391 -14.33 -11.81 0.75
CA ILE A 391 -14.56 -11.63 -0.70
C ILE A 391 -14.55 -13.00 -1.36
N ARG A 392 -15.67 -13.34 -2.01
CA ARG A 392 -15.85 -14.51 -2.85
C ARG A 392 -15.62 -14.10 -4.31
N PHE A 393 -14.59 -14.65 -4.91
CA PHE A 393 -14.32 -14.54 -6.34
C PHE A 393 -14.83 -15.76 -7.06
N GLU A 394 -15.45 -15.55 -8.22
CA GLU A 394 -15.79 -16.59 -9.16
C GLU A 394 -15.10 -16.30 -10.49
N THR A 395 -14.36 -17.27 -11.03
CA THR A 395 -13.65 -17.13 -12.31
C THR A 395 -14.51 -17.59 -13.48
N ARG A 396 -14.11 -17.24 -14.72
CA ARG A 396 -14.84 -17.67 -15.92
C ARG A 396 -14.91 -19.18 -16.10
N GLN A 397 -13.93 -19.93 -15.60
CA GLN A 397 -13.95 -21.40 -15.61
C GLN A 397 -14.68 -22.01 -14.39
N GLY A 398 -15.38 -21.19 -13.60
CA GLY A 398 -16.22 -21.65 -12.49
C GLY A 398 -15.46 -21.96 -11.19
N ARG A 399 -14.20 -21.51 -11.04
CA ARG A 399 -13.47 -21.65 -9.77
C ARG A 399 -13.97 -20.60 -8.80
N VAL A 400 -14.14 -20.98 -7.54
CA VAL A 400 -14.67 -20.12 -6.49
C VAL A 400 -13.68 -20.05 -5.35
N LEU A 401 -13.22 -18.86 -5.01
CA LEU A 401 -12.27 -18.65 -3.91
C LEU A 401 -12.81 -17.60 -2.96
N ALA A 402 -12.82 -17.91 -1.66
CA ALA A 402 -13.21 -16.98 -0.61
C ALA A 402 -12.01 -16.64 0.29
N VAL A 403 -11.70 -15.35 0.39
CA VAL A 403 -10.54 -14.85 1.15
C VAL A 403 -10.91 -13.59 1.93
N THR A 404 -10.12 -13.27 2.97
CA THR A 404 -10.28 -11.97 3.62
C THR A 404 -9.97 -10.84 2.63
N PRO A 405 -10.54 -9.64 2.83
CA PRO A 405 -10.31 -8.50 1.93
C PRO A 405 -8.83 -8.15 1.71
N ASP A 406 -7.98 -8.49 2.66
CA ASP A 406 -6.55 -8.19 2.70
C ASP A 406 -5.66 -9.26 2.08
N HIS A 407 -6.24 -10.40 1.73
CA HIS A 407 -5.47 -11.50 1.18
C HIS A 407 -4.75 -11.07 -0.10
N ALA A 408 -3.46 -11.37 -0.20
CA ALA A 408 -2.68 -11.10 -1.40
C ALA A 408 -3.15 -12.02 -2.54
N MET A 409 -3.72 -11.43 -3.57
CA MET A 409 -4.08 -12.08 -4.82
C MET A 409 -2.96 -11.90 -5.83
N LEU A 410 -2.70 -12.93 -6.62
CA LEU A 410 -1.78 -12.83 -7.74
C LEU A 410 -2.55 -12.42 -8.98
N VAL A 411 -2.05 -11.42 -9.68
CA VAL A 411 -2.61 -10.97 -10.96
C VAL A 411 -1.49 -10.93 -11.98
N TRP A 412 -1.79 -11.39 -13.18
CA TRP A 412 -0.91 -11.25 -14.32
C TRP A 412 -0.74 -9.76 -14.66
N ASP A 413 0.46 -9.23 -14.39
CA ASP A 413 0.87 -7.92 -14.88
C ASP A 413 1.93 -8.12 -15.96
N LEU A 414 1.45 -8.07 -17.20
CA LEU A 414 2.24 -8.27 -18.40
C LEU A 414 2.83 -9.69 -18.55
N CYS A 415 4.01 -9.92 -17.98
CA CYS A 415 4.82 -11.14 -18.13
C CYS A 415 5.26 -11.74 -16.78
N TYR A 416 4.82 -11.15 -15.68
CA TYR A 416 5.06 -11.67 -14.34
C TYR A 416 3.82 -11.51 -13.48
N LEU A 417 3.80 -12.24 -12.37
CA LEU A 417 2.76 -12.15 -11.38
C LEU A 417 3.08 -11.05 -10.40
N ARG A 418 2.18 -10.07 -10.32
CA ARG A 418 2.19 -9.07 -9.24
C ARG A 418 1.24 -9.50 -8.13
N LYS A 419 1.56 -9.12 -6.90
CA LYS A 419 0.65 -9.22 -5.76
C LYS A 419 -0.20 -7.96 -5.69
N ILE A 420 -1.52 -8.11 -5.55
CA ILE A 420 -2.46 -7.03 -5.22
C ILE A 420 -3.42 -7.51 -4.13
N ARG A 421 -4.14 -6.62 -3.46
CA ARG A 421 -5.17 -7.06 -2.50
C ARG A 421 -6.36 -7.71 -3.19
N ALA A 422 -6.98 -8.68 -2.51
CA ALA A 422 -8.32 -9.16 -2.86
C ALA A 422 -9.32 -8.00 -3.03
N VAL A 423 -9.33 -7.01 -2.14
CA VAL A 423 -10.24 -5.86 -2.32
C VAL A 423 -9.96 -5.03 -3.59
N GLU A 424 -8.72 -4.99 -4.06
CA GLU A 424 -8.31 -4.24 -5.25
C GLU A 424 -8.53 -5.01 -6.55
N LEU A 425 -8.63 -6.34 -6.47
CA LEU A 425 -8.94 -7.23 -7.57
C LEU A 425 -10.34 -6.89 -8.13
N LYS A 426 -10.43 -6.74 -9.46
CA LYS A 426 -11.65 -6.36 -10.18
C LYS A 426 -12.13 -7.50 -11.07
N GLU A 427 -13.41 -7.46 -11.42
CA GLU A 427 -13.93 -8.29 -12.50
C GLU A 427 -13.17 -8.00 -13.80
N GLY A 428 -12.73 -9.05 -14.47
CA GLY A 428 -11.87 -9.00 -15.64
C GLY A 428 -10.37 -9.02 -15.34
N ASP A 429 -9.92 -8.93 -14.09
CA ASP A 429 -8.51 -9.12 -13.78
C ASP A 429 -8.08 -10.57 -14.01
N ALA A 430 -6.87 -10.73 -14.55
CA ALA A 430 -6.31 -12.00 -14.97
C ALA A 430 -5.55 -12.68 -13.80
N VAL A 431 -6.04 -13.83 -13.34
CA VAL A 431 -5.46 -14.57 -12.21
C VAL A 431 -4.81 -15.89 -12.69
N PRO A 432 -3.69 -16.33 -12.08
CA PRO A 432 -3.09 -17.62 -12.35
C PRO A 432 -3.91 -18.75 -11.72
N VAL A 433 -4.28 -19.74 -12.54
CA VAL A 433 -5.01 -20.92 -12.08
C VAL A 433 -4.33 -22.20 -12.53
N MET A 434 -4.46 -23.24 -11.72
CA MET A 434 -3.95 -24.56 -12.05
C MET A 434 -4.95 -25.29 -12.95
N ALA A 435 -4.49 -25.78 -14.12
CA ALA A 435 -5.26 -26.62 -15.03
C ALA A 435 -4.44 -27.85 -15.43
N GLY A 436 -4.76 -29.01 -14.85
CA GLY A 436 -3.96 -30.22 -15.02
C GLY A 436 -2.58 -30.08 -14.39
N THR A 437 -1.54 -30.02 -15.22
CA THR A 437 -0.13 -29.83 -14.80
C THR A 437 0.44 -28.46 -15.16
N THR A 438 -0.35 -27.58 -15.76
CA THR A 438 0.10 -26.25 -16.21
C THR A 438 -0.67 -25.14 -15.51
N VAL A 439 -0.03 -23.97 -15.42
CA VAL A 439 -0.66 -22.73 -14.95
C VAL A 439 -1.20 -22.00 -16.17
N ILE A 440 -2.49 -21.67 -16.14
CA ILE A 440 -3.14 -20.90 -17.20
C ILE A 440 -3.69 -19.60 -16.62
N THR A 441 -4.02 -18.66 -17.51
CA THR A 441 -4.72 -17.44 -17.13
C THR A 441 -6.22 -17.65 -17.15
N ASP A 442 -6.87 -17.39 -16.02
CA ASP A 442 -8.33 -17.24 -15.92
C ASP A 442 -8.67 -15.81 -15.52
N HIS A 443 -9.93 -15.42 -15.66
CA HIS A 443 -10.37 -14.05 -15.37
C HIS A 443 -11.46 -14.07 -14.32
N ILE A 444 -11.43 -13.11 -13.41
CA ILE A 444 -12.50 -12.90 -12.43
C ILE A 444 -13.79 -12.54 -13.19
N LEU A 445 -14.82 -13.36 -13.04
CA LEU A 445 -16.15 -13.14 -13.61
C LEU A 445 -17.04 -12.39 -12.62
N HIS A 446 -17.07 -12.85 -11.37
CA HIS A 446 -17.84 -12.23 -10.29
C HIS A 446 -16.96 -11.97 -9.07
N ARG A 447 -17.22 -10.83 -8.43
CA ARG A 447 -16.61 -10.44 -7.15
C ARG A 447 -17.71 -10.08 -6.18
N ASP A 448 -18.07 -11.05 -5.35
CA ASP A 448 -19.09 -10.88 -4.32
C ASP A 448 -18.42 -10.69 -2.97
N ILE A 449 -18.94 -9.77 -2.16
CA ILE A 449 -18.50 -9.68 -0.77
C ILE A 449 -19.62 -10.25 0.09
N VAL A 450 -19.31 -11.26 0.87
CA VAL A 450 -20.27 -12.04 1.65
C VAL A 450 -19.94 -11.91 3.14
N PRO A 451 -20.93 -11.93 4.04
CA PRO A 451 -20.64 -12.00 5.47
C PRO A 451 -19.78 -13.24 5.75
N CYS A 452 -18.79 -13.12 6.63
CA CYS A 452 -18.00 -14.28 7.02
C CYS A 452 -18.92 -15.21 7.82
N PRO A 453 -19.12 -16.46 7.39
CA PRO A 453 -20.00 -17.39 8.09
C PRO A 453 -19.40 -17.86 9.42
N ASP A 454 -18.10 -17.63 9.63
CA ASP A 454 -17.32 -18.13 10.74
C ASP A 454 -16.73 -17.01 11.60
N ASP A 455 -16.42 -17.32 12.85
CA ASP A 455 -15.72 -16.45 13.79
C ASP A 455 -14.19 -16.49 13.62
N ARG A 456 -13.67 -17.43 12.82
CA ARG A 456 -12.25 -17.69 12.60
C ARG A 456 -11.89 -17.87 11.12
N VAL A 457 -10.68 -17.42 10.78
CA VAL A 457 -10.05 -17.55 9.46
C VAL A 457 -8.67 -18.18 9.62
N TYR A 458 -8.17 -18.83 8.58
CA TYR A 458 -7.03 -19.75 8.67
C TYR A 458 -5.94 -19.35 7.70
N CYS A 459 -4.68 -19.53 8.08
CA CYS A 459 -3.56 -19.20 7.22
C CYS A 459 -2.50 -20.29 7.27
N LEU A 460 -1.72 -20.39 6.21
CA LEU A 460 -0.57 -21.26 6.12
C LEU A 460 0.59 -20.52 5.45
N THR A 461 1.81 -20.86 5.85
CA THR A 461 3.05 -20.31 5.30
C THR A 461 3.70 -21.32 4.38
N VAL A 462 4.05 -20.90 3.15
CA VAL A 462 4.72 -21.74 2.13
C VAL A 462 6.13 -21.21 1.90
N THR A 463 7.12 -22.10 1.78
CA THR A 463 8.52 -21.71 1.57
C THR A 463 8.78 -21.15 0.17
N ASP A 464 9.85 -20.36 0.08
CA ASP A 464 10.50 -19.86 -1.13
C ASP A 464 9.68 -18.84 -1.94
N GLU A 465 8.57 -19.25 -2.56
CA GLU A 465 7.81 -18.35 -3.45
C GLU A 465 6.66 -17.62 -2.75
N HIS A 466 6.32 -18.03 -1.53
CA HIS A 466 5.25 -17.43 -0.74
C HIS A 466 3.92 -17.34 -1.47
N THR A 467 3.58 -18.38 -2.23
CA THR A 467 2.30 -18.53 -2.93
C THR A 467 1.70 -19.91 -2.69
N VAL A 468 0.38 -19.99 -2.68
CA VAL A 468 -0.37 -21.24 -2.49
C VAL A 468 -1.52 -21.34 -3.48
N CYS A 469 -1.76 -22.55 -3.98
CA CYS A 469 -2.95 -22.88 -4.76
C CYS A 469 -4.13 -23.20 -3.84
N ALA A 470 -5.15 -22.35 -3.87
CA ALA A 470 -6.39 -22.50 -3.12
C ALA A 470 -7.58 -22.49 -4.11
N GLU A 471 -8.42 -23.51 -4.07
CA GLU A 471 -9.55 -23.69 -5.02
C GLU A 471 -9.12 -23.61 -6.50
N GLY A 472 -7.90 -24.07 -6.78
CA GLY A 472 -7.29 -24.01 -8.11
C GLY A 472 -6.79 -22.64 -8.55
N ILE A 473 -6.85 -21.62 -7.69
CA ILE A 473 -6.33 -20.26 -7.94
C ILE A 473 -5.06 -20.06 -7.11
N PHE A 474 -3.99 -19.57 -7.72
CA PHE A 474 -2.79 -19.22 -6.95
C PHE A 474 -2.93 -17.84 -6.32
N THR A 475 -2.63 -17.77 -5.03
CA THR A 475 -2.66 -16.54 -4.22
C THR A 475 -1.32 -16.36 -3.52
N GLY A 476 -1.00 -15.11 -3.17
CA GLY A 476 0.23 -14.78 -2.47
C GLY A 476 0.02 -14.70 -0.96
N GLN A 477 1.12 -14.76 -0.22
CA GLN A 477 1.21 -14.20 1.11
C GLN A 477 1.47 -12.68 0.98
N CYS A 478 0.86 -11.84 1.82
CA CYS A 478 1.22 -10.41 1.93
C CYS A 478 2.65 -10.26 2.44
N ASP A 479 3.52 -9.82 1.55
CA ASP A 479 4.83 -9.29 1.88
C ASP A 479 4.66 -7.77 1.98
N GLY A 480 4.71 -7.23 3.18
CA GLY A 480 4.78 -5.78 3.39
C GLY A 480 6.19 -5.31 3.09
N ASP A 481 6.40 -4.78 1.88
CA ASP A 481 7.67 -4.15 1.44
C ASP A 481 7.66 -2.62 1.64
N GLU A 482 6.51 -2.07 2.03
CA GLU A 482 6.33 -0.67 2.38
C GLU A 482 5.52 -0.59 3.66
N ASP A 483 5.88 0.32 4.56
CA ASP A 483 5.12 0.64 5.75
C ASP A 483 4.67 2.09 5.75
N CYS A 484 3.51 2.36 6.35
CA CYS A 484 3.13 3.72 6.69
C CYS A 484 3.45 4.02 8.16
N ILE A 485 4.07 5.17 8.39
CA ILE A 485 4.38 5.69 9.71
C ILE A 485 3.47 6.88 10.00
N MET A 486 2.97 6.94 11.24
CA MET A 486 2.21 8.07 11.78
C MET A 486 2.63 8.33 13.23
N LEU A 487 2.63 9.59 13.66
CA LEU A 487 2.87 9.93 15.06
C LEU A 487 1.79 9.31 15.95
N LEU A 488 2.17 8.77 17.11
CA LEU A 488 1.21 8.12 18.02
C LEU A 488 0.06 9.05 18.40
N LEU A 489 0.36 10.29 18.79
CA LEU A 489 -0.69 11.22 19.24
C LEU A 489 -1.63 11.65 18.11
N ASP A 490 -1.14 11.76 16.87
CA ASP A 490 -1.99 12.01 15.70
C ASP A 490 -2.96 10.84 15.49
N GLY A 491 -2.45 9.61 15.56
CA GLY A 491 -3.24 8.38 15.51
C GLY A 491 -4.27 8.25 16.65
N LEU A 492 -4.06 8.89 17.80
CA LEU A 492 -5.00 8.86 18.93
C LEU A 492 -6.07 9.96 18.86
N ILE A 493 -5.70 11.18 18.45
CA ILE A 493 -6.59 12.35 18.48
C ILE A 493 -7.41 12.49 17.19
N ASN A 494 -6.80 12.20 16.04
CA ASN A 494 -7.40 12.49 14.74
C ASN A 494 -8.06 11.28 14.09
N PHE A 495 -7.68 10.07 14.48
CA PHE A 495 -8.35 8.85 14.03
C PHE A 495 -9.79 8.77 14.56
N SER A 496 -10.72 8.40 13.69
CA SER A 496 -12.06 8.00 14.11
C SER A 496 -12.67 6.94 13.20
N ARG A 497 -13.29 5.92 13.81
CA ARG A 497 -14.08 4.93 13.08
C ARG A 497 -15.24 5.54 12.30
N ALA A 498 -15.74 6.71 12.73
CA ALA A 498 -16.82 7.43 12.05
C ALA A 498 -16.41 8.03 10.69
N PHE A 499 -15.10 8.14 10.42
CA PHE A 499 -14.56 8.57 9.11
C PHE A 499 -14.31 7.41 8.16
N LEU A 500 -14.26 6.18 8.67
CA LEU A 500 -13.97 5.01 7.84
C LEU A 500 -15.05 4.85 6.75
N PRO A 501 -14.66 4.58 5.49
CA PRO A 501 -15.59 4.37 4.41
C PRO A 501 -16.59 3.25 4.72
N GLU A 502 -17.84 3.46 4.34
CA GLU A 502 -18.92 2.45 4.38
C GLU A 502 -18.67 1.33 3.34
N SER A 503 -17.91 1.63 2.28
CA SER A 503 -17.54 0.65 1.27
C SER A 503 -16.58 -0.40 1.84
N ARG A 504 -16.86 -1.67 1.50
CA ARG A 504 -16.16 -2.85 2.03
C ARG A 504 -14.66 -2.81 1.70
N GLY A 505 -13.83 -2.94 2.74
CA GLY A 505 -12.36 -2.76 2.70
C GLY A 505 -11.86 -1.34 3.01
N GLY A 506 -12.76 -0.40 3.30
CA GLY A 506 -12.41 0.95 3.76
C GLY A 506 -11.83 1.02 5.18
N THR A 507 -12.11 0.00 6.01
CA THR A 507 -11.58 -0.17 7.37
C THR A 507 -10.14 -0.70 7.39
N MET A 508 -9.66 -1.21 6.25
CA MET A 508 -8.33 -1.77 6.10
C MET A 508 -7.33 -0.66 5.84
N ASP A 509 -6.07 -0.89 6.27
CA ASP A 509 -5.06 0.16 6.26
C ASP A 509 -5.54 1.33 7.14
N ALA A 510 -6.05 1.02 8.34
CA ALA A 510 -6.36 1.94 9.43
C ALA A 510 -5.99 1.28 10.77
N PRO A 511 -5.42 2.01 11.74
CA PRO A 511 -4.93 1.43 12.99
C PRO A 511 -6.09 1.11 13.96
N LEU A 512 -6.86 0.05 13.67
CA LEU A 512 -8.00 -0.37 14.51
C LEU A 512 -7.56 -0.96 15.85
N VAL A 513 -6.37 -1.57 15.87
CA VAL A 513 -5.72 -2.15 17.04
C VAL A 513 -4.25 -1.72 17.04
N LEU A 514 -3.68 -1.51 18.22
CA LEU A 514 -2.29 -1.15 18.41
C LEU A 514 -1.57 -2.23 19.23
N THR A 515 -0.58 -2.88 18.63
CA THR A 515 0.33 -3.82 19.29
C THR A 515 1.43 -3.03 19.99
N THR A 516 1.49 -3.11 21.31
CA THR A 516 2.45 -2.33 22.11
C THR A 516 3.78 -3.04 22.35
N THR A 517 3.81 -4.37 22.22
CA THR A 517 4.98 -5.20 22.53
C THR A 517 5.12 -6.28 21.48
N ILE A 518 6.34 -6.51 21.01
CA ILE A 518 6.66 -7.60 20.06
C ILE A 518 7.12 -8.83 20.84
N ASP A 519 6.46 -9.97 20.59
CA ASP A 519 6.92 -11.30 21.00
C ASP A 519 7.49 -12.05 19.78
N PRO A 520 8.78 -12.43 19.76
CA PRO A 520 9.38 -13.17 18.66
C PRO A 520 8.70 -14.50 18.35
N ALA A 521 8.03 -15.12 19.32
CA ALA A 521 7.30 -16.36 19.06
C ALA A 521 6.04 -16.10 18.21
N GLU A 522 5.39 -14.94 18.38
CA GLU A 522 4.09 -14.60 17.77
C GLU A 522 4.19 -13.97 16.36
N ILE A 523 5.40 -13.66 15.89
CA ILE A 523 5.65 -13.03 14.60
C ILE A 523 5.94 -14.06 13.50
N ASP A 524 5.99 -13.59 12.25
CA ASP A 524 6.21 -14.46 11.08
C ASP A 524 7.54 -15.23 11.15
N LYS A 525 7.49 -16.52 10.76
CA LYS A 525 8.61 -17.46 10.79
C LYS A 525 9.77 -17.09 9.89
N GLU A 526 9.58 -16.23 8.89
CA GLU A 526 10.68 -15.69 8.09
C GLU A 526 11.75 -15.08 9.00
N SER A 527 11.33 -14.35 10.04
CA SER A 527 12.23 -13.76 11.02
C SER A 527 12.94 -14.77 11.93
N HIS A 528 12.42 -16.00 12.03
CA HIS A 528 13.03 -17.08 12.82
C HIS A 528 14.27 -17.68 12.12
N ASN A 529 14.37 -17.51 10.80
CA ASN A 529 15.47 -18.01 9.98
C ASN A 529 16.68 -17.05 9.92
N LEU A 530 16.70 -15.99 10.73
CA LEU A 530 17.83 -15.06 10.77
C LEU A 530 19.05 -15.76 11.40
N ASP A 531 20.16 -15.80 10.67
CA ASP A 531 21.44 -16.33 11.16
C ASP A 531 22.12 -15.28 12.06
N LEU A 532 22.47 -15.67 13.29
CA LEU A 532 22.91 -14.77 14.37
C LEU A 532 24.42 -14.84 14.66
N VAL A 533 25.20 -15.37 13.72
CA VAL A 533 26.65 -15.64 13.90
C VAL A 533 27.51 -14.48 13.39
N SER A 534 28.64 -14.22 14.07
CA SER A 534 29.66 -13.27 13.60
C SER A 534 30.49 -13.81 12.42
N GLY A 535 30.50 -15.12 12.23
CA GLY A 535 31.18 -15.77 11.12
C GLY A 535 30.67 -17.20 10.96
N TYR A 536 30.46 -17.61 9.71
CA TYR A 536 30.02 -18.98 9.44
C TYR A 536 31.15 -19.99 9.71
N PRO A 537 30.82 -21.19 10.24
CA PRO A 537 31.79 -22.24 10.50
C PRO A 537 32.35 -22.85 9.20
N LEU A 538 33.56 -23.44 9.27
CA LEU A 538 34.24 -24.02 8.11
C LEU A 538 33.41 -25.13 7.43
N GLU A 539 32.71 -25.90 8.26
CA GLU A 539 31.85 -27.01 7.92
C GLU A 539 30.74 -26.59 6.94
N LEU A 540 30.18 -25.39 7.10
CA LEU A 540 29.19 -24.85 6.18
C LEU A 540 29.77 -24.70 4.76
N TYR A 541 30.97 -24.11 4.65
CA TYR A 541 31.63 -23.92 3.36
C TYR A 541 32.01 -25.24 2.71
N GLN A 542 32.40 -26.25 3.50
CA GLN A 542 32.71 -27.59 2.99
C GLN A 542 31.45 -28.32 2.51
N ALA A 543 30.36 -28.24 3.27
CA ALA A 543 29.08 -28.82 2.90
C ALA A 543 28.51 -28.17 1.63
N ALA A 544 28.67 -26.85 1.48
CA ALA A 544 28.25 -26.11 0.29
C ALA A 544 28.97 -26.58 -0.99
N LEU A 545 30.23 -27.03 -0.90
CA LEU A 545 30.95 -27.60 -2.05
C LEU A 545 30.35 -28.92 -2.54
N ASN A 546 29.69 -29.64 -1.64
CA ASN A 546 28.99 -30.88 -1.93
C ASN A 546 27.51 -30.65 -2.27
N TYR A 547 27.06 -29.39 -2.38
CA TYR A 547 25.66 -29.02 -2.59
C TYR A 547 24.72 -29.64 -1.54
N ALA A 548 25.20 -29.76 -0.29
CA ALA A 548 24.41 -30.27 0.81
C ALA A 548 23.16 -29.40 1.05
N HIS A 549 22.06 -30.03 1.46
CA HIS A 549 20.81 -29.31 1.70
C HIS A 549 20.93 -28.42 2.95
N PRO A 550 20.39 -27.17 2.97
CA PRO A 550 20.55 -26.24 4.10
C PRO A 550 20.10 -26.79 5.47
N ARG A 551 19.16 -27.74 5.48
CA ARG A 551 18.69 -28.41 6.72
C ARG A 551 19.74 -29.31 7.37
N GLU A 552 20.67 -29.86 6.61
CA GLU A 552 21.73 -30.74 7.13
C GLU A 552 22.77 -29.94 7.91
N VAL A 553 22.92 -28.65 7.61
CA VAL A 553 23.87 -27.72 8.23
C VAL A 553 23.20 -26.71 9.17
N GLY A 554 21.87 -26.65 9.20
CA GLY A 554 21.12 -25.67 9.98
C GLY A 554 21.44 -25.72 11.48
N THR A 555 21.71 -26.90 12.03
CA THR A 555 22.09 -27.07 13.45
C THR A 555 23.47 -26.52 13.79
N LEU A 556 24.30 -26.23 12.79
CA LEU A 556 25.64 -25.64 12.97
C LEU A 556 25.58 -24.11 13.11
N ILE A 557 24.44 -23.50 12.78
CA ILE A 557 24.27 -22.06 12.73
C ILE A 557 23.28 -21.65 13.81
N ASP A 558 23.68 -20.67 14.63
CA ASP A 558 22.78 -20.08 15.61
C ASP A 558 21.73 -19.21 14.89
N ARG A 559 20.47 -19.42 15.25
CA ARG A 559 19.30 -18.82 14.61
C ARG A 559 18.28 -18.41 15.65
N VAL A 560 17.45 -17.44 15.29
CA VAL A 560 16.36 -16.98 16.16
C VAL A 560 15.45 -18.13 16.59
N GLU A 561 15.14 -19.08 15.70
CA GLU A 561 14.33 -20.28 16.02
C GLU A 561 14.85 -21.05 17.24
N ASN A 562 16.18 -21.11 17.42
CA ASN A 562 16.83 -21.85 18.50
C ASN A 562 16.84 -21.10 19.83
N ARG A 563 16.52 -19.80 19.82
CA ARG A 563 16.53 -18.93 21.00
C ARG A 563 15.13 -18.61 21.53
N LEU A 564 14.07 -19.01 20.82
CA LEU A 564 12.68 -18.76 21.20
C LEU A 564 12.36 -19.25 22.62
N GLY A 565 11.58 -18.46 23.36
CA GLY A 565 11.24 -18.74 24.77
C GLY A 565 12.32 -18.35 25.78
N THR A 566 13.45 -17.81 25.34
CA THR A 566 14.51 -17.24 26.20
C THR A 566 14.69 -15.75 25.95
N PRO A 567 15.27 -14.97 26.89
CA PRO A 567 15.59 -13.56 26.66
C PRO A 567 16.49 -13.32 25.44
N ALA A 568 17.36 -14.28 25.11
CA ALA A 568 18.25 -14.22 23.95
C ALA A 568 17.51 -14.27 22.59
N ALA A 569 16.19 -14.48 22.57
CA ALA A 569 15.37 -14.31 21.37
C ALA A 569 15.30 -12.85 20.89
N LEU A 570 15.52 -11.89 21.79
CA LEU A 570 15.37 -10.44 21.55
C LEU A 570 16.72 -9.68 21.52
N GLU A 571 17.81 -10.32 21.92
CA GLU A 571 19.13 -9.69 22.09
C GLU A 571 20.29 -10.65 21.81
N GLY A 572 21.49 -10.11 21.67
CA GLY A 572 22.72 -10.87 21.42
C GLY A 572 22.84 -11.33 19.96
N PHE A 573 22.31 -10.55 19.02
CA PHE A 573 22.42 -10.83 17.60
C PHE A 573 23.80 -10.43 17.12
N LEU A 574 24.34 -11.14 16.12
CA LEU A 574 25.60 -10.78 15.46
C LEU A 574 25.38 -10.77 13.95
N PHE A 575 26.40 -10.31 13.23
CA PHE A 575 26.40 -10.23 11.77
C PHE A 575 27.78 -10.58 11.23
N THR A 576 27.82 -11.02 9.99
CA THR A 576 29.04 -11.55 9.36
C THR A 576 29.88 -10.51 8.62
N HIS A 577 29.24 -9.48 8.07
CA HIS A 577 29.89 -8.48 7.23
C HIS A 577 29.57 -7.08 7.71
N ASP A 578 30.62 -6.30 7.95
CA ASP A 578 30.49 -4.91 8.35
C ASP A 578 30.24 -3.99 7.14
N THR A 579 29.60 -2.86 7.39
CA THR A 579 29.35 -1.80 6.41
C THR A 579 30.04 -0.51 6.85
N THR A 580 30.43 0.32 5.89
CA THR A 580 30.99 1.65 6.19
C THR A 580 29.93 2.62 6.68
N ASP A 581 28.73 2.56 6.12
CA ASP A 581 27.54 3.34 6.50
C ASP A 581 26.30 2.64 5.94
N ILE A 582 25.22 2.53 6.72
CA ILE A 582 23.96 1.91 6.28
C ILE A 582 23.27 2.65 5.13
N SER A 583 23.66 3.90 4.89
CA SER A 583 23.20 4.76 3.80
C SER A 583 24.28 4.93 2.72
N ALA A 584 25.34 4.12 2.73
CA ALA A 584 26.38 4.15 1.71
C ALA A 584 25.83 3.66 0.36
N GLY A 585 25.46 4.62 -0.49
CA GLY A 585 24.97 4.33 -1.84
C GLY A 585 24.30 5.54 -2.48
N PRO A 586 23.83 5.40 -3.73
CA PRO A 586 23.00 6.42 -4.35
C PRO A 586 21.67 6.55 -3.59
N LEU A 587 21.42 7.72 -3.01
CA LEU A 587 20.22 8.01 -2.19
C LEU A 587 18.93 8.00 -3.01
N GLU A 588 19.05 8.24 -4.32
CA GLU A 588 17.95 8.24 -5.25
C GLU A 588 18.31 7.38 -6.47
N SER A 589 17.34 6.57 -6.91
CA SER A 589 17.52 5.76 -8.12
C SER A 589 17.52 6.63 -9.38
N THR A 590 18.35 6.30 -10.36
CA THR A 590 18.28 6.96 -11.68
C THR A 590 16.89 6.81 -12.31
N TYR A 591 16.19 5.72 -12.03
CA TYR A 591 14.82 5.48 -12.51
C TYR A 591 13.81 6.56 -12.07
N THR A 592 13.95 7.12 -10.87
CA THR A 592 13.05 8.19 -10.38
C THR A 592 13.43 9.56 -10.93
N GLN A 593 14.71 9.78 -11.25
CA GLN A 593 15.22 11.03 -11.81
C GLN A 593 14.85 11.20 -13.29
N LEU A 594 14.85 10.11 -14.06
CA LEU A 594 14.45 10.12 -15.46
C LEU A 594 12.94 10.35 -15.59
N LYS A 595 12.55 11.37 -16.36
CA LYS A 595 11.14 11.78 -16.46
C LYS A 595 10.42 11.04 -17.57
N SER A 596 11.07 10.90 -18.72
CA SER A 596 10.45 10.26 -19.88
C SER A 596 10.66 8.75 -19.86
N MET A 597 9.69 8.00 -20.42
CA MET A 597 9.82 6.55 -20.58
C MET A 597 10.99 6.23 -21.53
N PHE A 598 11.19 7.05 -22.55
CA PHE A 598 12.26 6.87 -23.53
C PHE A 598 13.65 6.95 -22.91
N GLU A 599 13.91 7.97 -22.07
CA GLU A 599 15.17 8.06 -21.32
C GLU A 599 15.40 6.81 -20.46
N LYS A 600 14.36 6.31 -19.79
CA LYS A 600 14.46 5.11 -18.94
C LYS A 600 14.84 3.88 -19.75
N LEU A 601 14.21 3.71 -20.91
CA LEU A 601 14.50 2.60 -21.80
C LEU A 601 15.93 2.69 -22.35
N GLU A 602 16.34 3.86 -22.82
CA GLU A 602 17.68 4.07 -23.35
C GLU A 602 18.74 3.78 -22.29
N ALA A 603 18.50 4.21 -21.04
CA ALA A 603 19.35 3.90 -19.91
C ALA A 603 19.40 2.38 -19.61
N GLU A 604 18.25 1.69 -19.66
CA GLU A 604 18.17 0.22 -19.48
C GLU A 604 18.97 -0.52 -20.57
N LEU A 605 18.79 -0.16 -21.84
CA LEU A 605 19.49 -0.78 -22.96
C LEU A 605 21.00 -0.46 -22.94
N ARG A 606 21.38 0.76 -22.62
CA ARG A 606 22.79 1.13 -22.43
C ARG A 606 23.43 0.33 -21.31
N LEU A 607 22.71 0.09 -20.21
CA LEU A 607 23.20 -0.75 -19.12
C LEU A 607 23.38 -2.21 -19.57
N ALA A 608 22.45 -2.73 -20.38
CA ALA A 608 22.56 -4.06 -20.97
C ALA A 608 23.81 -4.19 -21.87
N GLU A 609 24.14 -3.17 -22.67
CA GLU A 609 25.37 -3.12 -23.49
C GLU A 609 26.65 -3.14 -22.63
N MET A 610 26.60 -2.57 -21.41
CA MET A 610 27.76 -2.49 -20.51
C MET A 610 27.98 -3.77 -19.68
N ILE A 611 26.92 -4.52 -19.37
CA ILE A 611 26.99 -5.66 -18.45
C ILE A 611 27.28 -6.95 -19.22
N ARG A 612 28.47 -7.52 -19.00
CA ARG A 612 28.87 -8.81 -19.62
C ARG A 612 27.91 -9.98 -19.35
N ALA A 613 27.20 -9.97 -18.24
CA ALA A 613 26.28 -11.04 -17.85
C ALA A 613 24.88 -10.93 -18.50
N VAL A 614 24.61 -9.83 -19.21
CA VAL A 614 23.30 -9.54 -19.80
C VAL A 614 23.43 -9.61 -21.32
N ASP A 615 22.50 -10.30 -21.97
CA ASP A 615 22.37 -10.29 -23.42
C ASP A 615 21.47 -9.12 -23.84
N GLN A 616 22.09 -8.10 -24.42
CA GLN A 616 21.38 -6.90 -24.91
C GLN A 616 20.32 -7.21 -25.97
N ASP A 617 20.53 -8.23 -26.82
CA ASP A 617 19.63 -8.58 -27.91
C ASP A 617 18.36 -9.25 -27.33
N ASP A 618 18.51 -10.12 -26.32
CA ASP A 618 17.39 -10.71 -25.56
C ASP A 618 16.60 -9.66 -24.77
N VAL A 619 17.29 -8.71 -24.10
CA VAL A 619 16.62 -7.63 -23.37
C VAL A 619 15.78 -6.77 -24.32
N ALA A 620 16.34 -6.36 -25.46
CA ALA A 620 15.64 -5.60 -26.49
C ALA A 620 14.40 -6.34 -27.01
N GLU A 621 14.52 -7.64 -27.31
CA GLU A 621 13.39 -8.44 -27.78
C GLU A 621 12.30 -8.61 -26.71
N ARG A 622 12.68 -8.83 -25.44
CA ARG A 622 11.73 -8.90 -24.33
C ARG A 622 10.97 -7.58 -24.17
N VAL A 623 11.64 -6.44 -24.21
CA VAL A 623 10.99 -5.12 -24.13
C VAL A 623 9.94 -4.97 -25.25
N LEU A 624 10.29 -5.28 -26.49
CA LEU A 624 9.38 -5.17 -27.62
C LEU A 624 8.15 -6.08 -27.46
N THR A 625 8.38 -7.35 -27.15
CA THR A 625 7.32 -8.37 -27.13
C THR A 625 6.38 -8.26 -25.93
N THR A 626 6.90 -7.94 -24.74
CA THR A 626 6.10 -7.88 -23.52
C THR A 626 5.48 -6.52 -23.25
N HIS A 627 6.11 -5.42 -23.69
CA HIS A 627 5.62 -4.06 -23.45
C HIS A 627 5.10 -3.38 -24.72
N PHE A 628 5.97 -3.09 -25.69
CA PHE A 628 5.64 -2.11 -26.74
C PHE A 628 4.63 -2.63 -27.74
N ILE A 629 4.87 -3.81 -28.31
CA ILE A 629 3.96 -4.42 -29.28
C ILE A 629 2.57 -4.62 -28.66
N ARG A 630 2.52 -5.02 -27.38
CA ARG A 630 1.26 -5.21 -26.65
C ARG A 630 0.51 -3.89 -26.44
N ASP A 631 1.20 -2.82 -26.06
CA ASP A 631 0.58 -1.51 -25.85
C ASP A 631 0.13 -0.87 -27.18
N LEU A 632 0.95 -0.94 -28.23
CA LEU A 632 0.59 -0.48 -29.58
C LEU A 632 -0.67 -1.18 -30.10
N MET A 633 -0.71 -2.52 -30.00
CA MET A 633 -1.89 -3.32 -30.36
C MET A 633 -3.11 -2.97 -29.50
N GLY A 634 -2.91 -2.85 -28.19
CA GLY A 634 -3.96 -2.55 -27.22
C GLY A 634 -4.59 -1.19 -27.50
N ASN A 635 -3.77 -0.15 -27.67
CA ASN A 635 -4.21 1.21 -27.94
C ASN A 635 -4.86 1.34 -29.32
N LEU A 636 -4.34 0.68 -30.35
CA LEU A 636 -4.95 0.66 -31.69
C LEU A 636 -6.34 0.00 -31.67
N SER A 637 -6.47 -1.16 -31.02
CA SER A 637 -7.77 -1.82 -30.81
C SER A 637 -8.72 -0.95 -29.97
N ALA A 638 -8.24 -0.35 -28.89
CA ALA A 638 -9.02 0.54 -28.04
C ALA A 638 -9.51 1.77 -28.81
N PHE A 639 -8.66 2.37 -29.66
CA PHE A 639 -9.01 3.51 -30.50
C PHE A 639 -10.19 3.19 -31.44
N SER A 640 -10.21 2.00 -32.05
CA SER A 640 -11.31 1.57 -32.92
C SER A 640 -12.65 1.35 -32.18
N LYS A 641 -12.60 1.00 -30.89
CA LYS A 641 -13.77 0.67 -30.05
C LYS A 641 -14.12 1.76 -29.02
N GLN A 642 -13.48 2.91 -29.12
CA GLN A 642 -13.50 3.92 -28.06
C GLN A 642 -14.87 4.56 -27.86
N LYS A 643 -15.05 5.13 -26.67
CA LYS A 643 -16.15 6.04 -26.35
C LYS A 643 -15.68 7.49 -26.49
N PHE A 644 -16.64 8.39 -26.56
CA PHE A 644 -16.42 9.82 -26.58
C PHE A 644 -16.89 10.43 -25.28
N ARG A 645 -16.20 11.44 -24.75
CA ARG A 645 -16.53 12.09 -23.48
C ARG A 645 -16.66 13.58 -23.66
N CYS A 646 -17.68 14.18 -23.04
CA CYS A 646 -17.78 15.63 -22.93
C CYS A 646 -16.79 16.17 -21.90
N THR A 647 -16.01 17.19 -22.26
CA THR A 647 -15.03 17.82 -21.35
C THR A 647 -15.65 18.58 -20.19
N LYS A 648 -16.90 19.05 -20.34
CA LYS A 648 -17.59 19.87 -19.34
C LYS A 648 -18.39 19.05 -18.33
N CYS A 649 -19.24 18.15 -18.82
CA CYS A 649 -20.15 17.37 -17.95
C CYS A 649 -19.76 15.90 -17.79
N ASN A 650 -18.65 15.46 -18.39
CA ASN A 650 -18.16 14.07 -18.34
C ASN A 650 -19.12 12.99 -18.82
N THR A 651 -20.22 13.37 -19.47
CA THR A 651 -21.14 12.41 -20.09
C THR A 651 -20.40 11.66 -21.19
N SER A 652 -20.51 10.33 -21.17
CA SER A 652 -19.88 9.44 -22.15
C SER A 652 -20.89 8.99 -23.19
N TYR A 653 -20.50 9.10 -24.45
CA TYR A 653 -21.26 8.67 -25.62
C TYR A 653 -20.55 7.49 -26.29
N ARG A 654 -21.30 6.46 -26.68
CA ARG A 654 -20.76 5.33 -27.42
C ARG A 654 -20.29 5.72 -28.83
N ARG A 655 -20.86 6.77 -29.42
CA ARG A 655 -20.54 7.29 -30.75
C ARG A 655 -20.46 8.81 -30.70
N MET A 656 -19.72 9.41 -31.64
CA MET A 656 -19.69 10.86 -31.78
C MET A 656 -21.09 11.38 -32.12
N VAL A 657 -21.53 12.43 -31.43
CA VAL A 657 -22.81 13.07 -31.73
C VAL A 657 -22.66 13.84 -33.04
N LEU A 658 -23.62 13.71 -33.96
CA LEU A 658 -23.55 14.34 -35.29
C LEU A 658 -23.37 15.86 -35.23
N ALA A 659 -23.94 16.52 -34.21
CA ALA A 659 -23.79 17.95 -34.00
C ALA A 659 -22.40 18.38 -33.47
N GLY A 660 -21.50 17.43 -33.17
CA GLY A 660 -20.17 17.68 -32.59
C GLY A 660 -20.17 18.17 -31.14
N LYS A 661 -21.35 18.44 -30.56
CA LYS A 661 -21.54 19.01 -29.22
C LYS A 661 -22.31 18.07 -28.31
N CYS A 662 -22.04 18.17 -27.02
CA CYS A 662 -22.72 17.41 -25.97
C CYS A 662 -24.20 17.79 -25.89
N ILE A 663 -25.09 16.81 -26.07
CA ILE A 663 -26.55 17.00 -25.99
C ILE A 663 -27.01 17.52 -24.62
N ARG A 664 -26.22 17.32 -23.56
CA ARG A 664 -26.59 17.70 -22.18
C ARG A 664 -26.19 19.12 -21.81
N CYS A 665 -25.10 19.64 -22.37
CA CYS A 665 -24.48 20.87 -21.86
C CYS A 665 -23.81 21.74 -22.95
N GLY A 666 -23.94 21.36 -24.22
CA GLY A 666 -23.36 22.07 -25.37
C GLY A 666 -21.82 22.04 -25.46
N GLY A 667 -21.13 21.35 -24.54
CA GLY A 667 -19.67 21.30 -24.49
C GLY A 667 -19.05 20.40 -25.56
N ASN A 668 -17.75 20.58 -25.80
CA ASN A 668 -17.01 19.76 -26.77
C ASN A 668 -16.93 18.30 -26.32
N ILE A 669 -17.04 17.42 -27.31
CA ILE A 669 -16.89 15.98 -27.15
C ILE A 669 -15.52 15.60 -27.72
N ILE A 670 -14.72 14.91 -26.92
CA ILE A 670 -13.41 14.42 -27.34
C ILE A 670 -13.37 12.88 -27.32
N PRO A 671 -12.55 12.25 -28.19
CA PRO A 671 -12.24 10.83 -28.08
C PRO A 671 -11.54 10.53 -26.74
N THR A 672 -11.67 9.30 -26.26
CA THR A 672 -11.01 8.86 -25.02
C THR A 672 -9.58 8.38 -25.26
N VAL A 673 -9.28 7.92 -26.47
CA VAL A 673 -7.94 7.50 -26.92
C VAL A 673 -7.54 8.41 -28.08
N HIS A 674 -6.39 9.06 -27.96
CA HIS A 674 -5.88 9.99 -28.97
C HIS A 674 -4.81 9.31 -29.85
N GLU A 675 -4.65 9.79 -31.08
CA GLU A 675 -3.64 9.28 -32.02
C GLU A 675 -2.23 9.21 -31.40
N GLY A 676 -1.80 10.27 -30.71
CA GLY A 676 -0.48 10.31 -30.05
C GLY A 676 -0.29 9.21 -29.00
N SER A 677 -1.36 8.71 -28.37
CA SER A 677 -1.26 7.56 -27.45
C SER A 677 -1.04 6.23 -28.18
N VAL A 678 -1.52 6.12 -29.42
CA VAL A 678 -1.32 4.93 -30.27
C VAL A 678 0.08 4.94 -30.89
N LYS A 679 0.56 6.10 -31.35
CA LYS A 679 1.90 6.23 -31.98
C LYS A 679 3.06 6.27 -30.98
N LYS A 680 2.78 6.38 -29.68
CA LYS A 680 3.74 6.65 -28.62
C LYS A 680 5.02 5.80 -28.64
N TYR A 681 4.97 4.52 -29.04
CA TYR A 681 6.13 3.62 -29.00
C TYR A 681 6.58 3.11 -30.36
N LEU A 682 5.98 3.59 -31.44
CA LEU A 682 6.22 3.06 -32.78
C LEU A 682 7.65 3.35 -33.25
N GLU A 683 8.08 4.61 -33.19
CA GLU A 683 9.42 5.04 -33.64
C GLU A 683 10.53 4.31 -32.88
N VAL A 684 10.39 4.20 -31.56
CA VAL A 684 11.39 3.52 -30.73
C VAL A 684 11.37 2.01 -30.98
N SER A 685 10.21 1.42 -31.26
CA SER A 685 10.16 0.01 -31.66
C SER A 685 10.92 -0.23 -32.97
N ARG A 686 10.82 0.69 -33.94
CA ARG A 686 11.61 0.64 -35.18
C ARG A 686 13.11 0.73 -34.90
N LEU A 687 13.53 1.73 -34.11
CA LEU A 687 14.93 1.93 -33.73
C LEU A 687 15.54 0.67 -33.08
N ILE A 688 14.81 0.02 -32.18
CA ILE A 688 15.27 -1.19 -31.51
C ILE A 688 15.42 -2.35 -32.51
N CYS A 689 14.48 -2.51 -33.43
CA CYS A 689 14.55 -3.54 -34.48
C CYS A 689 15.71 -3.34 -35.47
N GLU A 690 16.17 -2.10 -35.65
CA GLU A 690 17.33 -1.75 -36.49
C GLU A 690 18.65 -1.94 -35.74
N LYS A 691 18.71 -1.54 -34.47
CA LYS A 691 19.95 -1.53 -33.67
C LYS A 691 20.31 -2.90 -33.10
N TYR A 692 19.34 -3.70 -32.67
CA TYR A 692 19.55 -4.97 -31.97
C TYR A 692 19.14 -6.18 -32.82
N ARG A 693 19.75 -7.35 -32.54
CA ARG A 693 19.43 -8.60 -33.24
C ARG A 693 18.18 -9.26 -32.66
N VAL A 694 17.03 -8.68 -32.96
CA VAL A 694 15.72 -9.23 -32.63
C VAL A 694 15.29 -10.31 -33.64
N SER A 695 14.45 -11.24 -33.21
CA SER A 695 13.90 -12.25 -34.14
C SER A 695 13.13 -11.63 -35.31
N GLU A 696 13.20 -12.27 -36.47
CA GLU A 696 12.47 -11.84 -37.68
C GLU A 696 10.96 -11.74 -37.43
N TYR A 697 10.41 -12.63 -36.62
CA TYR A 697 9.01 -12.59 -36.24
C TYR A 697 8.66 -11.29 -35.48
N THR A 698 9.47 -10.92 -34.49
CA THR A 698 9.27 -9.68 -33.74
C THR A 698 9.40 -8.45 -34.64
N ARG A 699 10.39 -8.43 -35.54
CA ARG A 699 10.56 -7.36 -36.53
C ARG A 699 9.34 -7.23 -37.45
N GLN A 700 8.87 -8.34 -38.02
CA GLN A 700 7.68 -8.36 -38.88
C GLN A 700 6.43 -7.87 -38.14
N ARG A 701 6.27 -8.22 -36.86
CA ARG A 701 5.14 -7.72 -36.06
C ARG A 701 5.15 -6.21 -35.89
N VAL A 702 6.31 -5.61 -35.65
CA VAL A 702 6.44 -4.15 -35.58
C VAL A 702 6.09 -3.53 -36.93
N MET A 703 6.59 -4.08 -38.04
CA MET A 703 6.28 -3.61 -39.40
C MET A 703 4.79 -3.72 -39.74
N VAL A 704 4.10 -4.79 -39.35
CA VAL A 704 2.66 -4.95 -39.59
C VAL A 704 1.86 -3.94 -38.75
N LEU A 705 2.25 -3.71 -37.51
CA LEU A 705 1.60 -2.71 -36.65
C LEU A 705 1.77 -1.30 -37.19
N ASP A 706 2.96 -1.02 -37.69
CA ASP A 706 3.30 0.22 -38.33
C ASP A 706 2.40 0.50 -39.53
N GLN A 707 2.30 -0.45 -40.46
CA GLN A 707 1.38 -0.38 -41.59
C GLN A 707 -0.09 -0.24 -41.16
N ALA A 708 -0.50 -0.91 -40.08
CA ALA A 708 -1.86 -0.79 -39.56
C ALA A 708 -2.15 0.61 -38.97
N ILE A 709 -1.17 1.21 -38.29
CA ILE A 709 -1.26 2.57 -37.75
C ILE A 709 -1.30 3.57 -38.91
N GLU A 710 -0.39 3.46 -39.88
CA GLU A 710 -0.37 4.32 -41.07
C GLU A 710 -1.67 4.20 -41.88
N SER A 711 -2.21 2.99 -42.05
CA SER A 711 -3.50 2.80 -42.72
C SER A 711 -4.68 3.42 -41.96
N THR A 712 -4.58 3.54 -40.63
CA THR A 712 -5.67 4.06 -39.79
C THR A 712 -5.67 5.59 -39.73
N PHE A 713 -4.48 6.19 -39.60
CA PHE A 713 -4.33 7.65 -39.40
C PHE A 713 -3.87 8.40 -40.66
N GLY A 714 -3.40 7.67 -41.68
CA GLY A 714 -2.70 8.24 -42.83
C GLY A 714 -1.25 8.58 -42.50
N GLN A 715 -0.49 8.94 -43.54
CA GLN A 715 0.81 9.56 -43.38
C GLN A 715 0.63 10.98 -42.85
N GLU A 716 1.60 11.47 -42.08
CA GLU A 716 1.59 12.87 -41.66
C GLU A 716 1.49 13.77 -42.89
N LYS A 717 0.63 14.80 -42.83
CA LYS A 717 0.54 15.77 -43.91
C LYS A 717 1.92 16.39 -44.07
N SER A 718 2.59 16.11 -45.20
CA SER A 718 3.82 16.81 -45.57
C SER A 718 3.55 18.31 -45.50
N GLN A 719 4.08 18.99 -44.49
CA GLN A 719 4.10 20.44 -44.52
C GLN A 719 4.98 20.82 -45.71
N GLN A 720 4.40 21.54 -46.67
CA GLN A 720 5.14 22.11 -47.76
C GLN A 720 6.13 23.12 -47.17
N MET A 721 7.38 22.70 -47.01
CA MET A 721 8.46 23.58 -46.57
C MET A 721 8.68 24.66 -47.64
N GLY A 722 8.97 25.88 -47.19
CA GLY A 722 9.29 26.96 -48.11
C GLY A 722 10.65 26.71 -48.76
N LEU A 723 10.90 27.30 -49.94
CA LEU A 723 12.21 27.23 -50.60
C LEU A 723 13.37 27.73 -49.70
N ALA A 724 13.04 28.60 -48.73
CA ALA A 724 13.98 29.16 -47.74
C ALA A 724 14.43 28.16 -46.67
N ASP A 725 13.70 27.06 -46.44
CA ASP A 725 14.10 26.01 -45.50
C ASP A 725 15.02 24.96 -46.15
N PHE A 726 15.21 25.04 -47.48
CA PHE A 726 16.08 24.17 -48.29
C PHE A 726 17.40 24.84 -48.72
N MET A 727 17.51 26.16 -48.55
CA MET A 727 18.74 26.94 -48.77
C MET A 727 19.49 27.09 -47.46
#